data_AF-A0A9P8E1Y2-F1
#
_entry.id   AF-A0A9P8E1Y2-F1
#
_cell.length_a   1.000
_cell.length_b   1.000
_cell.length_c   1.000
_cell.angle_alpha   90.00
_cell.angle_beta   90.00
_cell.angle_gamma   90.00
#
_symmetry.space_group_name_H-M   'P 1'
#
loop_
_entity.id
_entity.type
_entity.pdbx_description
1 polymer ?
#
loop_
_entity_poly.entity_id
_entity_poly.type
_entity_poly.pdbx_seq_one_letter_code
_entity_poly.pdbx_strand_id
1 'polypeptide(L)'
;VSDFEKFWLEAVDQGLFAASASTERKSLGLQVVSMGISTAPVQLLHAVFSPNAMRCIINQRAGQDRYLHEAAKGPLAQMVTRSKSDQESIPVMLKGLLSGNGAVDFDRLTKSKTAEELFARAKDESAADALTLLQQLSARPNAEDQPQADTKRRLLADMMLNMARKQQPEEGKDNENIASLVLSMVPFGYADASAGALKASPPLSEASQEMFRSRLMSCLNHILSARMDKDFAILEKVVEEVKATDAASKTGLRTKADKEIVENLEKAHRILKALKKLEQKQKDSKKAPLRAFKALYALSILLVYNGEADVVPVLEDLELCYQSWKKSEDASVMLVEILLSFISKPSAVYRKIAQQVFEAFSSQLDAEGLQSMLDILEKSENLSGQQELFEQADDAEEDGESGSDEDASDVEMIDGEDDSDVEVDSDVEVVDDAESGASEDDSSEEADAEDAEDADLEDFENKLALALKTQKPTEGDSDFDESDMDDDQMMALEGHLTSIFTERKKNTSNKKKDNKDAKENIVNFKNRVLDLLTIFAKQEHSNKLTLDLVLPMITLIRTTTSKQISDKAFGLLQQFFGACNKSKQFPEADEASEVLALLHSVHDEIRANASKLHSNACSRSSLFLAKILVNLDPKHYSDVADCYSNLQKEWYADPKSQIQPSIFTEWTSWSITTKKHNN
;
A
#
# COMPACT_ATOMS: atom_id res chain seq x y z
N VAL A 1 35.00 -24.89 30.15
CA VAL A 1 34.00 -23.79 30.14
C VAL A 1 34.21 -22.85 31.33
N SER A 2 34.00 -23.31 32.58
CA SER A 2 34.14 -22.44 33.77
C SER A 2 35.50 -21.74 33.92
N ASP A 3 36.61 -22.40 33.58
CA ASP A 3 37.93 -21.77 33.69
C ASP A 3 38.14 -20.64 32.66
N PHE A 4 37.59 -20.79 31.45
CA PHE A 4 37.64 -19.75 30.43
C PHE A 4 36.75 -18.56 30.79
N GLU A 5 35.55 -18.81 31.32
CA GLU A 5 34.65 -17.75 31.81
C GLU A 5 35.29 -16.93 32.92
N LYS A 6 35.91 -17.60 33.91
CA LYS A 6 36.65 -16.92 34.99
C LYS A 6 37.83 -16.11 34.45
N PHE A 7 38.63 -16.72 33.59
CA PHE A 7 39.75 -16.03 32.94
C PHE A 7 39.27 -14.78 32.17
N TRP A 8 38.22 -14.92 31.36
CA TRP A 8 37.68 -13.81 30.58
C TRP A 8 37.17 -12.69 31.48
N LEU A 9 36.44 -13.03 32.53
CA LEU A 9 35.92 -12.07 33.48
C LEU A 9 37.04 -11.31 34.21
N GLU A 10 38.05 -12.01 34.70
CA GLU A 10 39.14 -11.40 35.48
C GLU A 10 40.14 -10.64 34.60
N ALA A 11 40.65 -11.29 33.55
CA ALA A 11 41.74 -10.75 32.74
C ALA A 11 41.27 -9.77 31.67
N VAL A 12 40.11 -10.03 31.05
CA VAL A 12 39.60 -9.20 29.94
C VAL A 12 38.59 -8.19 30.46
N ASP A 13 37.49 -8.63 31.07
CA ASP A 13 36.39 -7.73 31.45
C ASP A 13 36.80 -6.77 32.59
N GLN A 14 37.30 -7.31 33.71
CA GLN A 14 37.75 -6.50 34.85
C GLN A 14 39.15 -5.90 34.62
N GLY A 15 40.00 -6.54 33.82
CA GLY A 15 41.35 -6.05 33.53
C GLY A 15 41.40 -4.91 32.51
N LEU A 16 40.75 -5.08 31.36
CA LEU A 16 40.84 -4.15 30.22
C LEU A 16 39.68 -3.13 30.19
N PHE A 17 38.53 -3.49 30.75
CA PHE A 17 37.33 -2.64 30.73
C PHE A 17 36.91 -2.10 32.11
N ALA A 18 37.76 -2.21 33.12
CA ALA A 18 37.52 -1.53 34.40
C ALA A 18 37.21 -0.03 34.23
N ALA A 19 36.43 0.52 35.15
CA ALA A 19 36.12 1.96 35.16
C ALA A 19 37.39 2.82 35.14
N SER A 20 38.43 2.39 35.88
CA SER A 20 39.75 3.03 35.96
C SER A 20 40.70 2.70 34.79
N ALA A 21 40.32 1.82 33.86
CA ALA A 21 41.17 1.48 32.73
C ALA A 21 41.29 2.65 31.73
N SER A 22 42.51 2.86 31.24
CA SER A 22 42.80 3.90 30.24
C SER A 22 42.11 3.62 28.90
N THR A 23 42.03 4.64 28.07
CA THR A 23 41.43 4.56 26.74
C THR A 23 42.17 3.57 25.84
N GLU A 24 43.49 3.49 25.94
CA GLU A 24 44.33 2.55 25.21
C GLU A 24 44.07 1.11 25.66
N ARG A 25 43.89 0.88 26.98
CA ARG A 25 43.54 -0.45 27.51
C ARG A 25 42.17 -0.90 27.04
N LYS A 26 41.17 0.00 27.04
CA LYS A 26 39.84 -0.28 26.52
C LYS A 26 39.87 -0.55 25.01
N SER A 27 40.68 0.20 24.25
CA SER A 27 40.90 -0.04 22.82
C SER A 27 41.50 -1.43 22.56
N LEU A 28 42.54 -1.81 23.30
CA LEU A 28 43.12 -3.16 23.26
C LEU A 28 42.06 -4.21 23.65
N GLY A 29 41.26 -3.94 24.67
CA GLY A 29 40.13 -4.79 25.06
C GLY A 29 39.16 -5.03 23.91
N LEU A 30 38.80 -3.99 23.14
CA LEU A 30 37.90 -4.14 21.98
C LEU A 30 38.52 -5.00 20.86
N GLN A 31 39.84 -4.94 20.67
CA GLN A 31 40.55 -5.83 19.76
C GLN A 31 40.53 -7.29 20.27
N VAL A 32 40.75 -7.50 21.57
CA VAL A 32 40.66 -8.83 22.21
C VAL A 32 39.25 -9.39 22.11
N VAL A 33 38.21 -8.57 22.30
CA VAL A 33 36.81 -8.96 22.11
C VAL A 33 36.55 -9.33 20.65
N SER A 34 37.04 -8.55 19.69
CA SER A 34 36.92 -8.87 18.25
C SER A 34 37.56 -10.22 17.92
N MET A 35 38.77 -10.46 18.44
CA MET A 35 39.45 -11.74 18.29
C MET A 35 38.63 -12.87 18.93
N GLY A 36 38.14 -12.68 20.15
CA GLY A 36 37.26 -13.64 20.84
C GLY A 36 36.00 -13.97 20.03
N ILE A 37 35.33 -12.96 19.46
CA ILE A 37 34.17 -13.15 18.57
C ILE A 37 34.58 -13.98 17.36
N SER A 38 35.75 -13.75 16.77
CA SER A 38 36.19 -14.47 15.57
C SER A 38 36.63 -15.91 15.82
N THR A 39 37.25 -16.21 16.96
CA THR A 39 37.95 -17.50 17.18
C THR A 39 37.41 -18.36 18.30
N ALA A 40 36.58 -17.84 19.21
CA ALA A 40 36.10 -18.63 20.34
C ALA A 40 35.21 -19.79 19.84
N PRO A 41 35.39 -21.02 20.35
CA PRO A 41 34.44 -22.10 20.15
C PRO A 41 33.03 -21.66 20.56
N VAL A 42 32.00 -22.10 19.83
CA VAL A 42 30.60 -21.68 20.04
C VAL A 42 30.16 -21.86 21.50
N GLN A 43 30.62 -22.94 22.16
CA GLN A 43 30.29 -23.26 23.56
C GLN A 43 30.94 -22.30 24.59
N LEU A 44 31.90 -21.47 24.16
CA LEU A 44 32.60 -20.49 24.99
C LEU A 44 32.29 -19.04 24.57
N LEU A 45 31.64 -18.86 23.41
CA LEU A 45 31.41 -17.57 22.80
C LEU A 45 30.55 -16.65 23.69
N HIS A 46 29.63 -17.20 24.49
CA HIS A 46 28.81 -16.41 25.41
C HIS A 46 29.64 -15.66 26.46
N ALA A 47 30.80 -16.19 26.87
CA ALA A 47 31.68 -15.55 27.84
C ALA A 47 32.28 -14.23 27.32
N VAL A 48 32.41 -14.10 25.99
CA VAL A 48 32.96 -12.90 25.32
C VAL A 48 32.05 -11.68 25.51
N PHE A 49 30.75 -11.89 25.67
CA PHE A 49 29.73 -10.85 25.90
C PHE A 49 29.65 -10.46 27.38
N SER A 50 30.78 -10.05 27.96
CA SER A 50 30.94 -9.76 29.38
C SER A 50 30.44 -8.35 29.77
N PRO A 51 30.12 -8.09 31.05
CA PRO A 51 29.36 -6.90 31.45
C PRO A 51 30.04 -5.56 31.12
N ASN A 52 31.33 -5.41 31.41
CA ASN A 52 32.05 -4.17 31.16
C ASN A 52 32.40 -4.00 29.68
N ALA A 53 32.72 -5.10 28.99
CA ALA A 53 32.93 -5.09 27.55
C ALA A 53 31.68 -4.62 26.79
N MET A 54 30.51 -5.21 27.07
CA MET A 54 29.25 -4.84 26.44
C MET A 54 28.85 -3.39 26.77
N ARG A 55 28.99 -2.97 28.03
CA ARG A 55 28.78 -1.58 28.43
C ARG A 55 29.72 -0.63 27.68
N CYS A 56 30.99 -1.01 27.50
CA CYS A 56 31.95 -0.21 26.75
C CYS A 56 31.55 -0.10 25.27
N ILE A 57 31.17 -1.20 24.62
CA ILE A 57 30.70 -1.18 23.21
C ILE A 57 29.48 -0.27 23.07
N ILE A 58 28.45 -0.48 23.89
CA ILE A 58 27.20 0.30 23.83
C ILE A 58 27.50 1.79 24.02
N ASN A 59 28.25 2.12 25.08
CA ASN A 59 28.59 3.50 25.37
C ASN A 59 29.37 4.14 24.24
N GLN A 60 30.45 3.52 23.75
CA GLN A 60 31.31 4.13 22.73
C GLN A 60 30.62 4.26 21.38
N ARG A 61 29.64 3.39 21.07
CA ARG A 61 28.87 3.46 19.83
C ARG A 61 27.71 4.47 19.84
N ALA A 62 27.25 4.92 21.01
CA ALA A 62 26.12 5.84 21.13
C ALA A 62 26.34 7.23 20.48
N GLY A 63 27.59 7.71 20.42
CA GLY A 63 27.96 9.01 19.84
C GLY A 63 29.23 8.90 18.99
N GLN A 64 29.26 9.62 17.85
CA GLN A 64 30.41 9.65 16.93
C GLN A 64 31.60 10.45 17.49
N ASP A 65 31.32 11.36 18.41
CA ASP A 65 32.28 12.20 19.13
C ASP A 65 33.08 11.42 20.20
N ARG A 66 32.68 10.18 20.50
CA ARG A 66 33.34 9.38 21.52
C ARG A 66 34.68 8.83 21.01
N TYR A 67 35.71 8.96 21.83
CA TYR A 67 37.10 8.65 21.43
C TYR A 67 37.30 7.22 20.89
N LEU A 68 36.57 6.22 21.42
CA LEU A 68 36.68 4.82 20.97
C LEU A 68 35.55 4.41 20.02
N HIS A 69 34.85 5.36 19.40
CA HIS A 69 33.74 5.08 18.50
C HIS A 69 34.13 4.10 17.38
N GLU A 70 35.22 4.40 16.66
CA GLU A 70 35.73 3.55 15.57
C GLU A 70 36.24 2.20 16.08
N ALA A 71 36.97 2.18 17.20
CA ALA A 71 37.45 0.93 17.80
C ALA A 71 36.29 -0.01 18.19
N ALA A 72 35.17 0.55 18.68
CA ALA A 72 33.99 -0.22 19.07
C ALA A 72 33.19 -0.76 17.88
N LYS A 73 33.48 -0.33 16.64
CA LYS A 73 32.91 -0.92 15.41
C LYS A 73 33.48 -2.31 15.13
N GLY A 74 34.74 -2.56 15.54
CA GLY A 74 35.47 -3.81 15.30
C GLY A 74 34.70 -5.05 15.77
N PRO A 75 34.28 -5.14 17.05
CA PRO A 75 33.52 -6.28 17.56
C PRO A 75 32.23 -6.55 16.75
N LEU A 76 31.47 -5.51 16.42
CA LEU A 76 30.20 -5.63 15.70
C LEU A 76 30.39 -6.13 14.27
N ALA A 77 31.35 -5.53 13.55
CA ALA A 77 31.70 -5.98 12.19
C ALA A 77 32.20 -7.43 12.18
N GLN A 78 32.88 -7.85 13.24
CA GLN A 78 33.36 -9.22 13.36
C GLN A 78 32.24 -10.23 13.59
N MET A 79 31.16 -9.86 14.30
CA MET A 79 29.97 -10.71 14.45
C MET A 79 29.32 -10.97 13.09
N VAL A 80 29.12 -9.91 12.30
CA VAL A 80 28.60 -10.01 10.92
C VAL A 80 29.53 -10.82 10.02
N THR A 81 30.84 -10.71 10.22
CA THR A 81 31.81 -11.47 9.44
C THR A 81 31.75 -12.96 9.79
N ARG A 82 31.70 -13.32 11.07
CA ARG A 82 31.62 -14.71 11.53
C ARG A 82 30.32 -15.40 11.09
N SER A 83 29.19 -14.69 11.12
CA SER A 83 27.89 -15.26 10.72
C SER A 83 27.83 -15.70 9.25
N LYS A 84 28.76 -15.23 8.41
CA LYS A 84 28.87 -15.69 7.01
C LYS A 84 29.32 -17.15 6.90
N SER A 85 30.08 -17.66 7.86
CA SER A 85 30.69 -19.00 7.80
C SER A 85 30.30 -19.92 8.96
N ASP A 86 29.73 -19.40 10.04
CA ASP A 86 29.43 -20.15 11.27
C ASP A 86 27.99 -19.87 11.73
N GLN A 87 27.05 -20.72 11.32
CA GLN A 87 25.61 -20.58 11.63
C GLN A 87 25.31 -20.84 13.10
N GLU A 88 26.01 -21.78 13.75
CA GLU A 88 25.82 -22.11 15.17
C GLU A 88 26.18 -20.94 16.10
N SER A 89 27.07 -20.04 15.64
CA SER A 89 27.41 -18.83 16.40
C SER A 89 26.30 -17.78 16.42
N ILE A 90 25.39 -17.76 15.42
CA ILE A 90 24.39 -16.69 15.25
C ILE A 90 23.48 -16.56 16.48
N PRO A 91 22.83 -17.64 16.98
CA PRO A 91 21.95 -17.54 18.15
C PRO A 91 22.69 -17.11 19.40
N VAL A 92 23.95 -17.53 19.58
CA VAL A 92 24.79 -17.14 20.74
C VAL A 92 25.13 -15.65 20.68
N MET A 93 25.49 -15.13 19.51
CA MET A 93 25.75 -13.70 19.31
C MET A 93 24.49 -12.87 19.51
N LEU A 94 23.36 -13.27 18.93
CA LEU A 94 22.07 -12.59 19.12
C LEU A 94 21.68 -12.55 20.60
N LYS A 95 21.84 -13.66 21.33
CA LYS A 95 21.59 -13.71 22.77
C LYS A 95 22.51 -12.77 23.54
N GLY A 96 23.79 -12.69 23.18
CA GLY A 96 24.75 -11.76 23.78
C GLY A 96 24.44 -10.29 23.53
N LEU A 97 23.87 -9.95 22.37
CA LEU A 97 23.47 -8.59 22.01
C LEU A 97 22.14 -8.16 22.64
N LEU A 98 21.14 -9.05 22.66
CA LEU A 98 19.75 -8.70 22.97
C LEU A 98 19.31 -9.06 24.40
N SER A 99 20.13 -9.82 25.13
CA SER A 99 19.81 -10.29 26.48
C SER A 99 21.02 -10.21 27.41
N GLY A 100 20.81 -10.45 28.72
CA GLY A 100 21.89 -10.47 29.71
C GLY A 100 22.61 -9.12 29.81
N ASN A 101 23.86 -9.07 29.35
CA ASN A 101 24.70 -7.86 29.35
C ASN A 101 24.44 -6.94 28.15
N GLY A 102 23.67 -7.40 27.17
CA GLY A 102 23.17 -6.59 26.07
C GLY A 102 21.84 -5.90 26.39
N ALA A 103 21.12 -5.48 25.36
CA ALA A 103 19.81 -4.83 25.47
C ALA A 103 18.93 -5.12 24.26
N VAL A 104 17.61 -5.24 24.43
CA VAL A 104 16.69 -5.46 23.29
C VAL A 104 16.81 -4.35 22.23
N ASP A 105 17.05 -3.12 22.66
CA ASP A 105 17.27 -1.97 21.81
C ASP A 105 18.76 -1.73 21.46
N PHE A 106 19.58 -2.78 21.46
CA PHE A 106 21.03 -2.72 21.20
C PHE A 106 21.37 -1.95 19.92
N ASP A 107 20.75 -2.30 18.80
CA ASP A 107 21.01 -1.68 17.50
C ASP A 107 20.69 -0.17 17.53
N ARG A 108 19.61 0.22 18.22
CA ARG A 108 19.26 1.64 18.45
C ARG A 108 20.30 2.35 19.32
N LEU A 109 20.69 1.75 20.45
CA LEU A 109 21.68 2.33 21.38
C LEU A 109 23.06 2.47 20.74
N THR A 110 23.41 1.56 19.83
CA THR A 110 24.71 1.52 19.16
C THR A 110 24.72 2.19 17.78
N LYS A 111 23.58 2.68 17.31
CA LYS A 111 23.39 3.19 15.94
C LYS A 111 23.98 2.22 14.91
N SER A 112 23.65 0.94 15.05
CA SER A 112 24.10 -0.14 14.18
C SER A 112 22.92 -1.00 13.73
N LYS A 113 23.16 -1.95 12.82
CA LYS A 113 22.18 -2.95 12.35
C LYS A 113 22.69 -4.37 12.63
N THR A 114 23.46 -4.55 13.70
CA THR A 114 24.23 -5.78 13.92
C THR A 114 23.29 -6.95 14.21
N ALA A 115 22.32 -6.77 15.12
CA ALA A 115 21.35 -7.82 15.40
C ALA A 115 20.45 -8.07 14.18
N GLU A 116 20.02 -7.02 13.49
CA GLU A 116 19.21 -7.13 12.27
C GLU A 116 19.91 -7.92 11.15
N GLU A 117 21.21 -7.70 10.96
CA GLU A 117 22.02 -8.44 9.97
C GLU A 117 22.27 -9.89 10.40
N LEU A 118 22.41 -10.17 11.70
CA LEU A 118 22.54 -11.53 12.20
C LEU A 118 21.24 -12.33 11.98
N PHE A 119 20.08 -11.74 12.29
CA PHE A 119 18.78 -12.35 12.01
C PHE A 119 18.57 -12.63 10.52
N ALA A 120 18.95 -11.68 9.65
CA ALA A 120 18.88 -11.84 8.19
C ALA A 120 19.71 -13.02 7.65
N ARG A 121 20.77 -13.41 8.37
CA ARG A 121 21.72 -14.45 7.96
C ARG A 121 21.44 -15.81 8.59
N ALA A 122 20.58 -15.85 9.60
CA ALA A 122 20.19 -17.08 10.26
C ALA A 122 19.43 -17.98 9.28
N LYS A 123 19.84 -19.23 9.17
CA LYS A 123 19.22 -20.26 8.32
C LYS A 123 18.92 -21.52 9.13
N ASP A 124 17.93 -22.27 8.68
CA ASP A 124 17.58 -23.60 9.20
C ASP A 124 17.46 -23.59 10.75
N GLU A 125 18.22 -24.45 11.45
CA GLU A 125 18.21 -24.55 12.92
C GLU A 125 18.57 -23.23 13.61
N SER A 126 19.54 -22.47 13.07
CA SER A 126 19.90 -21.16 13.64
C SER A 126 18.78 -20.12 13.50
N ALA A 127 17.96 -20.21 12.45
CA ALA A 127 16.78 -19.37 12.29
C ALA A 127 15.69 -19.74 13.31
N ALA A 128 15.49 -21.04 13.56
CA ALA A 128 14.57 -21.52 14.59
C ALA A 128 15.00 -21.09 16.01
N ASP A 129 16.29 -21.16 16.32
CA ASP A 129 16.84 -20.69 17.60
C ASP A 129 16.74 -19.15 17.75
N ALA A 130 17.04 -18.42 16.68
CA ALA A 130 16.89 -16.96 16.65
C ALA A 130 15.43 -16.54 16.85
N LEU A 131 14.48 -17.25 16.22
CA LEU A 131 13.06 -17.04 16.42
C LEU A 131 12.62 -17.35 17.85
N THR A 132 13.12 -18.45 18.42
CA THR A 132 12.88 -18.84 19.82
C THR A 132 13.35 -17.74 20.78
N LEU A 133 14.52 -17.15 20.52
CA LEU A 133 15.03 -16.01 21.30
C LEU A 133 14.09 -14.80 21.20
N LEU A 134 13.63 -14.45 20.00
CA LEU A 134 12.67 -13.35 19.82
C LEU A 134 11.36 -13.59 20.58
N GLN A 135 10.81 -14.81 20.53
CA GLN A 135 9.61 -15.16 21.30
C GLN A 135 9.84 -15.01 22.82
N GLN A 136 10.98 -15.49 23.33
CA GLN A 136 11.32 -15.36 24.75
C GLN A 136 11.43 -13.89 25.18
N LEU A 137 12.10 -13.06 24.38
CA LEU A 137 12.26 -11.63 24.65
C LEU A 137 10.94 -10.87 24.48
N SER A 138 10.08 -11.25 23.54
CA SER A 138 8.75 -10.62 23.38
C SER A 138 7.85 -10.93 24.57
N ALA A 139 7.95 -12.14 25.12
CA ALA A 139 7.23 -12.53 26.32
C ALA A 139 7.78 -11.78 27.55
N ARG A 140 9.11 -11.66 27.65
CA ARG A 140 9.80 -11.04 28.79
C ARG A 140 10.88 -10.06 28.33
N PRO A 141 10.51 -8.82 27.96
CA PRO A 141 11.45 -7.86 27.38
C PRO A 141 12.44 -7.25 28.39
N ASN A 142 12.49 -7.78 29.61
CA ASN A 142 13.29 -7.25 30.72
C ASN A 142 13.04 -5.74 30.91
N ALA A 143 11.77 -5.37 31.05
CA ALA A 143 11.32 -4.00 31.20
C ALA A 143 10.86 -3.73 32.64
N GLU A 144 11.11 -2.52 33.12
CA GLU A 144 10.74 -2.09 34.48
C GLU A 144 9.26 -1.69 34.56
N ASP A 145 8.70 -1.18 33.46
CA ASP A 145 7.33 -0.71 33.35
C ASP A 145 6.67 -1.14 32.01
N GLN A 146 5.36 -0.86 31.89
CA GLN A 146 4.59 -1.21 30.71
C GLN A 146 5.01 -0.42 29.45
N PRO A 147 5.22 0.91 29.49
CA PRO A 147 5.65 1.67 28.30
C PRO A 147 6.98 1.18 27.72
N GLN A 148 7.93 0.83 28.59
CA GLN A 148 9.22 0.27 28.15
C GLN A 148 9.03 -1.14 27.58
N ALA A 149 8.16 -1.97 28.17
CA ALA A 149 7.83 -3.28 27.62
C ALA A 149 7.22 -3.17 26.21
N ASP A 150 6.30 -2.25 26.01
CA ASP A 150 5.63 -2.02 24.73
C ASP A 150 6.61 -1.51 23.66
N THR A 151 7.51 -0.59 24.03
CA THR A 151 8.59 -0.12 23.14
C THR A 151 9.50 -1.27 22.71
N LYS A 152 9.91 -2.12 23.66
CA LYS A 152 10.80 -3.26 23.37
C LYS A 152 10.09 -4.32 22.53
N ARG A 153 8.82 -4.62 22.80
CA ARG A 153 8.01 -5.53 21.98
C ARG A 153 7.82 -5.04 20.55
N ARG A 154 7.61 -3.74 20.36
CA ARG A 154 7.59 -3.14 19.02
C ARG A 154 8.89 -3.41 18.27
N LEU A 155 10.05 -3.16 18.89
CA LEU A 155 11.35 -3.42 18.28
C LEU A 155 11.53 -4.91 17.91
N LEU A 156 11.09 -5.82 18.78
CA LEU A 156 11.15 -7.26 18.51
C LEU A 156 10.20 -7.69 17.38
N ALA A 157 9.00 -7.11 17.32
CA ALA A 157 8.06 -7.35 16.22
C ALA A 157 8.59 -6.78 14.88
N ASP A 158 9.27 -5.62 14.90
CA ASP A 158 9.94 -5.05 13.74
C ASP A 158 11.10 -5.97 13.26
N MET A 159 11.86 -6.56 14.19
CA MET A 159 12.89 -7.57 13.85
C MET A 159 12.27 -8.80 13.18
N MET A 160 11.16 -9.32 13.69
CA MET A 160 10.43 -10.44 13.06
C MET A 160 9.94 -10.09 11.65
N LEU A 161 9.39 -8.88 11.45
CA LEU A 161 8.98 -8.41 10.12
C LEU A 161 10.17 -8.30 9.17
N ASN A 162 11.30 -7.77 9.63
CA ASN A 162 12.51 -7.67 8.82
C ASN A 162 13.09 -9.04 8.47
N MET A 163 12.99 -10.02 9.37
CA MET A 163 13.31 -11.43 9.05
C MET A 163 12.42 -11.96 7.94
N ALA A 164 11.11 -11.70 7.99
CA ALA A 164 10.17 -12.16 6.98
C ALA A 164 10.48 -11.54 5.62
N ARG A 165 10.72 -10.22 5.57
CA ARG A 165 11.02 -9.46 4.34
C ARG A 165 12.33 -9.86 3.66
N LYS A 166 13.28 -10.42 4.42
CA LYS A 166 14.57 -10.88 3.90
C LYS A 166 14.56 -12.34 3.45
N GLN A 167 13.49 -13.09 3.73
CA GLN A 167 13.32 -14.41 3.16
C GLN A 167 12.98 -14.29 1.68
N GLN A 168 13.64 -15.09 0.85
CA GLN A 168 13.34 -15.17 -0.57
C GLN A 168 12.59 -16.47 -0.87
N PRO A 169 11.71 -16.50 -1.88
CA PRO A 169 11.11 -17.73 -2.34
C PRO A 169 12.21 -18.67 -2.86
N GLU A 170 12.41 -19.82 -2.20
CA GLU A 170 13.27 -20.88 -2.70
C GLU A 170 12.44 -21.86 -3.54
N GLU A 171 12.80 -22.04 -4.82
CA GLU A 171 12.11 -22.99 -5.69
C GLU A 171 12.19 -24.43 -5.16
N GLY A 172 11.05 -25.08 -5.02
CA GLY A 172 10.95 -26.50 -4.67
C GLY A 172 11.12 -26.83 -3.18
N LYS A 173 11.20 -25.84 -2.29
CA LYS A 173 11.12 -26.05 -0.84
C LYS A 173 9.82 -25.51 -0.26
N ASP A 174 9.30 -26.21 0.74
CA ASP A 174 8.20 -25.70 1.53
C ASP A 174 8.67 -24.48 2.33
N ASN A 175 7.89 -23.41 2.31
CA ASN A 175 8.14 -22.17 3.03
C ASN A 175 7.86 -22.33 4.54
N GLU A 176 8.36 -23.41 5.16
CA GLU A 176 8.12 -23.73 6.57
C GLU A 176 8.73 -22.69 7.51
N ASN A 177 9.92 -22.15 7.17
CA ASN A 177 10.60 -21.16 7.98
C ASN A 177 9.80 -19.84 8.09
N ILE A 178 9.23 -19.36 6.97
CA ILE A 178 8.40 -18.15 7.01
C ILE A 178 7.06 -18.43 7.68
N ALA A 179 6.49 -19.64 7.49
CA ALA A 179 5.28 -20.04 8.19
C ALA A 179 5.48 -20.07 9.71
N SER A 180 6.58 -20.66 10.20
CA SER A 180 6.89 -20.67 11.63
C SER A 180 7.12 -19.27 12.19
N LEU A 181 7.79 -18.40 11.42
CA LEU A 181 8.01 -17.00 11.78
C LEU A 181 6.69 -16.24 11.92
N VAL A 182 5.80 -16.33 10.94
CA VAL A 182 4.49 -15.65 10.94
C VAL A 182 3.60 -16.18 12.08
N LEU A 183 3.54 -17.50 12.24
CA LEU A 183 2.76 -18.14 13.31
C LEU A 183 3.28 -17.77 14.71
N SER A 184 4.59 -17.52 14.86
CA SER A 184 5.18 -17.11 16.13
C SER A 184 4.61 -15.79 16.68
N MET A 185 4.06 -14.94 15.81
CA MET A 185 3.52 -13.62 16.15
C MET A 185 2.09 -13.70 16.68
N VAL A 186 1.33 -14.73 16.29
CA VAL A 186 -0.10 -14.90 16.62
C VAL A 186 -0.35 -14.86 18.14
N PRO A 187 0.40 -15.60 18.98
CA PRO A 187 0.15 -15.57 20.41
C PRO A 187 0.34 -14.17 21.04
N PHE A 188 1.20 -13.32 20.47
CA PHE A 188 1.42 -11.97 20.99
C PHE A 188 0.34 -10.97 20.57
N GLY A 189 -0.32 -11.21 19.43
CA GLY A 189 -1.42 -10.38 18.93
C GLY A 189 -2.79 -10.77 19.50
N TYR A 190 -3.02 -12.05 19.79
CA TYR A 190 -4.38 -12.57 20.05
C TYR A 190 -4.55 -13.32 21.39
N ALA A 191 -3.49 -13.56 22.17
CA ALA A 191 -3.65 -14.18 23.50
C ALA A 191 -4.24 -13.20 24.52
N ASP A 192 -4.79 -13.75 25.62
CA ASP A 192 -5.34 -13.00 26.75
C ASP A 192 -4.38 -11.90 27.28
N ALA A 193 -4.88 -10.67 27.37
CA ALA A 193 -4.14 -9.51 27.92
C ALA A 193 -3.80 -9.68 29.42
N SER A 194 -4.57 -10.50 30.16
CA SER A 194 -4.50 -10.67 31.62
C SER A 194 -3.91 -12.02 32.10
N ALA A 195 -3.25 -12.74 31.19
CA ALA A 195 -2.42 -13.95 31.40
C ALA A 195 -3.12 -15.32 31.29
N GLY A 196 -2.46 -16.26 30.58
CA GLY A 196 -2.84 -17.68 30.67
C GLY A 196 -2.38 -18.68 29.60
N ALA A 197 -1.39 -18.40 28.75
CA ALA A 197 -0.74 -19.39 27.86
C ALA A 197 0.73 -19.05 27.57
N LEU A 198 1.03 -17.76 27.39
CA LEU A 198 2.37 -17.26 27.04
C LEU A 198 3.28 -16.92 28.24
N LYS A 199 2.71 -16.75 29.44
CA LYS A 199 3.38 -16.25 30.66
C LYS A 199 4.21 -14.96 30.43
N ALA A 200 3.67 -14.03 29.65
CA ALA A 200 4.28 -12.74 29.37
C ALA A 200 4.39 -11.89 30.65
N SER A 201 5.51 -11.17 30.80
CA SER A 201 5.75 -10.26 31.93
C SER A 201 6.61 -9.07 31.47
N PRO A 202 6.14 -7.81 31.60
CA PRO A 202 4.78 -7.39 32.01
C PRO A 202 3.65 -7.99 31.14
N PRO A 203 2.36 -7.88 31.50
CA PRO A 203 1.27 -8.36 30.66
C PRO A 203 1.29 -7.74 29.25
N LEU A 204 0.61 -8.38 28.29
CA LEU A 204 0.47 -7.82 26.94
C LEU A 204 -0.56 -6.68 27.00
N SER A 205 -0.14 -5.45 26.71
CA SER A 205 -1.06 -4.33 26.54
C SER A 205 -1.79 -4.43 25.19
N GLU A 206 -2.88 -3.70 25.06
CA GLU A 206 -3.60 -3.55 23.79
C GLU A 206 -2.69 -2.97 22.69
N ALA A 207 -1.87 -1.96 23.02
CA ALA A 207 -0.89 -1.40 22.09
C ALA A 207 0.16 -2.43 21.61
N SER A 208 0.64 -3.30 22.51
CA SER A 208 1.51 -4.41 22.13
C SER A 208 0.80 -5.39 21.19
N GLN A 209 -0.44 -5.77 21.51
CA GLN A 209 -1.23 -6.70 20.72
C GLN A 209 -1.50 -6.15 19.31
N GLU A 210 -1.97 -4.91 19.23
CA GLU A 210 -2.22 -4.20 17.97
C GLU A 210 -0.96 -4.12 17.11
N MET A 211 0.20 -3.81 17.73
CA MET A 211 1.48 -3.81 17.03
C MET A 211 1.81 -5.17 16.43
N PHE A 212 1.66 -6.27 17.18
CA PHE A 212 1.90 -7.62 16.64
C PHE A 212 0.92 -7.99 15.52
N ARG A 213 -0.37 -7.60 15.62
CA ARG A 213 -1.35 -7.79 14.53
C ARG A 213 -0.97 -7.01 13.27
N SER A 214 -0.58 -5.74 13.42
CA SER A 214 -0.11 -4.89 12.33
C SER A 214 1.12 -5.47 11.62
N ARG A 215 2.10 -5.96 12.39
CA ARG A 215 3.30 -6.60 11.83
C ARG A 215 3.01 -7.96 11.22
N LEU A 216 2.10 -8.74 11.78
CA LEU A 216 1.59 -9.98 11.19
C LEU A 216 0.96 -9.72 9.81
N MET A 217 0.09 -8.71 9.72
CA MET A 217 -0.52 -8.29 8.44
C MET A 217 0.54 -7.82 7.43
N SER A 218 1.57 -7.11 7.89
CA SER A 218 2.70 -6.72 7.04
C SER A 218 3.50 -7.91 6.52
N CYS A 219 3.71 -8.95 7.34
CA CYS A 219 4.32 -10.21 6.90
C CYS A 219 3.45 -10.92 5.86
N LEU A 220 2.14 -11.02 6.08
CA LEU A 220 1.20 -11.61 5.12
C LEU A 220 1.20 -10.85 3.80
N ASN A 221 1.22 -9.50 3.83
CA ASN A 221 1.32 -8.68 2.63
C ASN A 221 2.57 -9.00 1.80
N HIS A 222 3.72 -9.15 2.49
CA HIS A 222 4.97 -9.51 1.84
C HIS A 222 4.91 -10.91 1.22
N ILE A 223 4.42 -11.90 1.97
CA ILE A 223 4.25 -13.29 1.52
C ILE A 223 3.38 -13.37 0.27
N LEU A 224 2.25 -12.65 0.27
CA LEU A 224 1.34 -12.60 -0.87
C LEU A 224 1.99 -11.90 -2.06
N SER A 225 2.62 -10.74 -1.84
CA SER A 225 3.28 -9.96 -2.91
C SER A 225 4.43 -10.74 -3.57
N ALA A 226 5.22 -11.45 -2.77
CA ALA A 226 6.31 -12.30 -3.24
C ALA A 226 5.84 -13.68 -3.76
N ARG A 227 4.51 -13.94 -3.79
CA ARG A 227 3.89 -15.22 -4.19
C ARG A 227 4.50 -16.43 -3.47
N MET A 228 4.87 -16.26 -2.21
CA MET A 228 5.46 -17.30 -1.36
C MET A 228 4.39 -18.29 -0.85
N ASP A 229 3.13 -17.87 -0.78
CA ASP A 229 2.01 -18.70 -0.33
C ASP A 229 1.05 -18.99 -1.48
N LYS A 230 1.54 -19.71 -2.50
CA LYS A 230 0.79 -19.97 -3.75
C LYS A 230 -0.58 -20.62 -3.54
N ASP A 231 -0.72 -21.43 -2.50
CA ASP A 231 -1.96 -22.13 -2.15
C ASP A 231 -2.70 -21.51 -0.95
N PHE A 232 -2.23 -20.36 -0.46
CA PHE A 232 -2.78 -19.66 0.72
C PHE A 232 -2.77 -20.50 2.00
N ALA A 233 -1.86 -21.48 2.09
CA ALA A 233 -1.74 -22.40 3.21
C ALA A 233 -1.19 -21.72 4.47
N ILE A 234 -0.32 -20.72 4.34
CA ILE A 234 0.19 -19.95 5.48
C ILE A 234 -0.94 -19.10 6.06
N LEU A 235 -1.70 -18.38 5.21
CA LEU A 235 -2.85 -17.60 5.65
C LEU A 235 -3.87 -18.48 6.40
N GLU A 236 -4.19 -19.66 5.88
CA GLU A 236 -5.06 -20.62 6.58
C GLU A 236 -4.52 -21.03 7.95
N LYS A 237 -3.24 -21.40 8.03
CA LYS A 237 -2.62 -21.80 9.30
C LYS A 237 -2.68 -20.65 10.31
N VAL A 238 -2.48 -19.40 9.87
CA VAL A 238 -2.61 -18.22 10.73
C VAL A 238 -4.02 -18.12 11.29
N VAL A 239 -5.06 -18.24 10.45
CA VAL A 239 -6.46 -18.19 10.92
C VAL A 239 -6.79 -19.34 11.88
N GLU A 240 -6.32 -20.55 11.58
CA GLU A 240 -6.48 -21.71 12.46
C GLU A 240 -5.80 -21.49 13.82
N GLU A 241 -4.59 -20.92 13.85
CA GLU A 241 -3.84 -20.62 15.07
C GLU A 241 -4.44 -19.46 15.86
N VAL A 242 -4.96 -18.42 15.18
CA VAL A 242 -5.68 -17.30 15.82
C VAL A 242 -6.92 -17.83 16.53
N LYS A 243 -7.71 -18.68 15.86
CA LYS A 243 -8.87 -19.33 16.47
C LYS A 243 -8.48 -20.17 17.69
N ALA A 244 -7.41 -20.95 17.59
CA ALA A 244 -6.94 -21.78 18.69
C ALA A 244 -6.47 -20.93 19.88
N THR A 245 -5.74 -19.85 19.61
CA THR A 245 -5.25 -18.89 20.61
C THR A 245 -6.41 -18.18 21.32
N ASP A 246 -7.40 -17.73 20.56
CA ASP A 246 -8.61 -17.09 21.08
C ASP A 246 -9.46 -18.07 21.91
N ALA A 247 -9.65 -19.32 21.45
CA ALA A 247 -10.37 -20.35 22.20
C ALA A 247 -9.66 -20.78 23.50
N ALA A 248 -8.33 -20.69 23.55
CA ALA A 248 -7.55 -20.94 24.77
C ALA A 248 -7.58 -19.76 25.76
N SER A 249 -8.07 -18.60 25.33
CA SER A 249 -8.13 -17.39 26.15
C SER A 249 -9.32 -17.44 27.13
N LYS A 250 -9.07 -17.12 28.40
CA LYS A 250 -10.11 -17.14 29.45
C LYS A 250 -10.98 -15.88 29.43
N THR A 251 -10.44 -14.78 28.92
CA THR A 251 -11.12 -13.49 28.72
C THR A 251 -11.08 -13.04 27.26
N GLY A 252 -11.07 -14.01 26.32
CA GLY A 252 -10.71 -13.85 24.91
C GLY A 252 -11.40 -12.73 24.13
N LEU A 253 -10.92 -12.51 22.90
CA LEU A 253 -11.51 -11.54 21.97
C LEU A 253 -13.02 -11.79 21.79
N ARG A 254 -13.43 -13.07 21.81
CA ARG A 254 -14.84 -13.50 21.86
C ARG A 254 -15.66 -12.96 23.03
N THR A 255 -15.05 -12.69 24.18
CA THR A 255 -15.79 -12.17 25.36
C THR A 255 -15.93 -10.65 25.33
N LYS A 256 -15.09 -9.96 24.53
CA LYS A 256 -15.18 -8.51 24.27
C LYS A 256 -16.02 -8.19 23.04
N ALA A 257 -16.14 -9.11 22.09
CA ALA A 257 -16.97 -8.96 20.91
C ALA A 257 -18.45 -9.21 21.24
N ASP A 258 -19.33 -8.56 20.48
CA ASP A 258 -20.76 -8.79 20.58
C ASP A 258 -21.12 -10.24 20.22
N LYS A 259 -22.19 -10.76 20.83
CA LYS A 259 -22.64 -12.15 20.62
C LYS A 259 -22.81 -12.47 19.13
N GLU A 260 -23.29 -11.50 18.37
CA GLU A 260 -23.48 -11.60 16.92
C GLU A 260 -22.16 -11.82 16.17
N ILE A 261 -21.11 -11.05 16.50
CA ILE A 261 -19.78 -11.21 15.91
C ILE A 261 -19.22 -12.60 16.22
N VAL A 262 -19.42 -13.10 17.43
CA VAL A 262 -18.97 -14.44 17.83
C VAL A 262 -19.69 -15.53 17.03
N GLU A 263 -21.01 -15.43 16.87
CA GLU A 263 -21.80 -16.38 16.09
C GLU A 263 -21.39 -16.36 14.60
N ASN A 264 -21.21 -15.17 14.03
CA ASN A 264 -20.73 -14.98 12.66
C ASN A 264 -19.33 -15.56 12.46
N LEU A 265 -18.40 -15.34 13.41
CA LEU A 265 -17.07 -15.98 13.37
C LEU A 265 -17.16 -17.51 13.42
N GLU A 266 -18.01 -18.09 14.28
CA GLU A 266 -18.16 -19.55 14.33
C GLU A 266 -18.70 -20.13 13.03
N LYS A 267 -19.71 -19.48 12.47
CA LYS A 267 -20.30 -19.84 11.18
C LYS A 267 -19.26 -19.75 10.07
N ALA A 268 -18.51 -18.66 10.02
CA ALA A 268 -17.45 -18.43 9.06
C ALA A 268 -16.38 -19.53 9.11
N HIS A 269 -15.87 -19.91 10.29
CA HIS A 269 -14.91 -21.01 10.39
C HIS A 269 -15.48 -22.37 9.96
N ARG A 270 -16.79 -22.62 10.13
CA ARG A 270 -17.44 -23.85 9.65
C ARG A 270 -17.48 -23.86 8.12
N ILE A 271 -17.77 -22.72 7.49
CA ILE A 271 -17.77 -22.55 6.04
C ILE A 271 -16.35 -22.71 5.48
N LEU A 272 -15.34 -22.06 6.08
CA LEU A 272 -13.94 -22.22 5.69
C LEU A 272 -13.49 -23.69 5.70
N LYS A 273 -13.87 -24.44 6.74
CA LYS A 273 -13.60 -25.89 6.82
C LYS A 273 -14.36 -26.69 5.76
N ALA A 274 -15.55 -26.27 5.37
CA ALA A 274 -16.32 -26.89 4.31
C ALA A 274 -15.70 -26.60 2.92
N LEU A 275 -15.27 -25.37 2.67
CA LEU A 275 -14.53 -24.94 1.47
C LEU A 275 -13.26 -25.78 1.28
N LYS A 276 -12.46 -25.94 2.34
CA LYS A 276 -11.25 -26.79 2.32
C LYS A 276 -11.56 -28.24 1.91
N LYS A 277 -12.66 -28.81 2.40
CA LYS A 277 -13.11 -30.15 2.00
C LYS A 277 -13.63 -30.19 0.56
N LEU A 278 -14.29 -29.13 0.11
CA LEU A 278 -14.80 -29.02 -1.26
C LEU A 278 -13.62 -28.97 -2.23
N GLU A 279 -12.58 -28.19 -1.93
CA GLU A 279 -11.37 -28.07 -2.72
C GLU A 279 -10.63 -29.39 -2.88
N GLN A 280 -10.46 -30.15 -1.81
CA GLN A 280 -9.82 -31.46 -1.85
C GLN A 280 -10.57 -32.46 -2.75
N LYS A 281 -11.88 -32.27 -2.97
CA LYS A 281 -12.72 -33.14 -3.81
C LYS A 281 -12.81 -32.69 -5.27
N GLN A 282 -12.43 -31.46 -5.59
CA GLN A 282 -12.54 -30.92 -6.95
C GLN A 282 -11.36 -31.34 -7.83
N LYS A 283 -11.56 -31.29 -9.15
CA LYS A 283 -10.49 -31.46 -10.14
C LYS A 283 -9.55 -30.24 -10.11
N ASP A 284 -8.29 -30.43 -10.49
CA ASP A 284 -7.27 -29.38 -10.41
C ASP A 284 -7.66 -28.08 -11.12
N SER A 285 -8.38 -28.16 -12.25
CA SER A 285 -8.86 -26.97 -12.99
C SER A 285 -9.87 -26.11 -12.22
N LYS A 286 -10.56 -26.67 -11.22
CA LYS A 286 -11.51 -25.95 -10.35
C LYS A 286 -10.93 -25.64 -8.97
N LYS A 287 -9.71 -26.09 -8.67
CA LYS A 287 -9.07 -25.83 -7.37
C LYS A 287 -8.60 -24.38 -7.26
N ALA A 288 -8.04 -23.79 -8.32
CA ALA A 288 -7.49 -22.43 -8.26
C ALA A 288 -8.52 -21.36 -7.86
N PRO A 289 -9.72 -21.25 -8.50
CA PRO A 289 -10.73 -20.27 -8.09
C PRO A 289 -11.21 -20.49 -6.64
N LEU A 290 -11.34 -21.76 -6.24
CA LEU A 290 -11.78 -22.11 -4.90
C LEU A 290 -10.72 -21.84 -3.83
N ARG A 291 -9.43 -22.01 -4.15
CA ARG A 291 -8.31 -21.63 -3.28
C ARG A 291 -8.29 -20.12 -3.06
N ALA A 292 -8.42 -19.36 -4.14
CA ALA A 292 -8.53 -17.92 -4.12
C ALA A 292 -9.69 -17.46 -3.22
N PHE A 293 -10.89 -17.98 -3.44
CA PHE A 293 -12.04 -17.62 -2.60
C PHE A 293 -11.90 -18.03 -1.14
N LYS A 294 -11.36 -19.22 -0.87
CA LYS A 294 -11.04 -19.66 0.48
C LYS A 294 -10.03 -18.72 1.16
N ALA A 295 -9.06 -18.18 0.42
CA ALA A 295 -8.12 -17.19 0.92
C ALA A 295 -8.80 -15.85 1.26
N LEU A 296 -9.71 -15.39 0.40
CA LEU A 296 -10.55 -14.22 0.65
C LEU A 296 -11.35 -14.39 1.95
N TYR A 297 -11.99 -15.55 2.10
CA TYR A 297 -12.75 -15.92 3.29
C TYR A 297 -11.89 -16.01 4.56
N ALA A 298 -10.70 -16.59 4.46
CA ALA A 298 -9.74 -16.68 5.56
C ALA A 298 -9.26 -15.29 6.00
N LEU A 299 -8.96 -14.41 5.04
CA LEU A 299 -8.57 -13.03 5.33
C LEU A 299 -9.70 -12.31 6.08
N SER A 300 -10.95 -12.35 5.60
CA SER A 300 -12.09 -11.71 6.27
C SER A 300 -12.23 -12.14 7.73
N ILE A 301 -12.08 -13.44 8.01
CA ILE A 301 -12.09 -13.95 9.40
C ILE A 301 -10.97 -13.31 10.23
N LEU A 302 -9.76 -13.21 9.68
CA LEU A 302 -8.61 -12.61 10.37
C LEU A 302 -8.85 -11.14 10.73
N LEU A 303 -9.58 -10.41 9.88
CA LEU A 303 -9.83 -8.98 10.06
C LEU A 303 -10.91 -8.71 11.11
N VAL A 304 -11.94 -9.55 11.15
CA VAL A 304 -12.87 -9.55 12.27
C VAL A 304 -12.12 -9.83 13.58
N TYR A 305 -11.11 -10.71 13.58
CA TYR A 305 -10.21 -10.88 14.73
C TYR A 305 -9.28 -9.68 14.98
N ASN A 306 -9.03 -8.82 14.01
CA ASN A 306 -8.27 -7.59 14.23
C ASN A 306 -9.12 -6.46 14.84
N GLY A 307 -10.45 -6.63 14.90
CA GLY A 307 -11.40 -5.62 15.39
C GLY A 307 -12.12 -4.85 14.29
N GLU A 308 -11.96 -5.24 13.01
CA GLU A 308 -12.65 -4.64 11.87
C GLU A 308 -14.07 -5.24 11.76
N ALA A 309 -15.01 -4.73 12.58
CA ALA A 309 -16.39 -5.21 12.63
C ALA A 309 -17.17 -4.92 11.34
N ASP A 310 -16.77 -3.90 10.57
CA ASP A 310 -17.27 -3.55 9.24
C ASP A 310 -17.01 -4.64 8.17
N VAL A 311 -16.23 -5.68 8.49
CA VAL A 311 -16.00 -6.86 7.64
C VAL A 311 -17.07 -7.94 7.87
N VAL A 312 -17.92 -7.81 8.90
CA VAL A 312 -18.98 -8.80 9.16
C VAL A 312 -19.99 -8.91 8.01
N PRO A 313 -20.53 -7.82 7.43
CA PRO A 313 -21.42 -7.91 6.26
C PRO A 313 -20.76 -8.63 5.07
N VAL A 314 -19.47 -8.37 4.88
CA VAL A 314 -18.67 -9.02 3.84
C VAL A 314 -18.57 -10.55 4.06
N LEU A 315 -18.52 -11.03 5.30
CA LEU A 315 -18.58 -12.47 5.60
C LEU A 315 -19.94 -13.10 5.22
N GLU A 316 -21.02 -12.32 5.33
CA GLU A 316 -22.36 -12.74 4.94
C GLU A 316 -22.50 -12.80 3.41
N ASP A 317 -21.98 -11.80 2.69
CA ASP A 317 -21.94 -11.80 1.21
C ASP A 317 -21.10 -12.97 0.67
N LEU A 318 -19.96 -13.23 1.31
CA LEU A 318 -19.13 -14.39 1.00
C LEU A 318 -19.86 -15.70 1.30
N GLU A 319 -20.68 -15.77 2.35
CA GLU A 319 -21.51 -16.94 2.60
C GLU A 319 -22.53 -17.14 1.48
N LEU A 320 -23.20 -16.07 1.01
CA LEU A 320 -24.13 -16.15 -0.11
C LEU A 320 -23.43 -16.66 -1.37
N CYS A 321 -22.25 -16.13 -1.70
CA CYS A 321 -21.42 -16.63 -2.81
C CYS A 321 -21.10 -18.13 -2.68
N TYR A 322 -20.72 -18.57 -1.48
CA TYR A 322 -20.47 -19.99 -1.22
C TYR A 322 -21.73 -20.85 -1.44
N GLN A 323 -22.91 -20.35 -1.04
CA GLN A 323 -24.17 -21.05 -1.26
C GLN A 323 -24.51 -21.16 -2.75
N SER A 324 -24.30 -20.10 -3.54
CA SER A 324 -24.50 -20.10 -5.00
C SER A 324 -23.58 -21.11 -5.69
N TRP A 325 -22.30 -21.14 -5.32
CA TRP A 325 -21.36 -22.14 -5.82
C TRP A 325 -21.73 -23.57 -5.44
N LYS A 326 -22.26 -23.78 -4.24
CA LYS A 326 -22.75 -25.10 -3.83
C LYS A 326 -23.94 -25.56 -4.69
N LYS A 327 -24.77 -24.63 -5.15
CA LYS A 327 -25.89 -24.88 -6.07
C LYS A 327 -25.50 -24.97 -7.54
N SER A 328 -24.22 -24.74 -7.88
CA SER A 328 -23.73 -24.62 -9.27
C SER A 328 -24.36 -23.46 -10.04
N GLU A 329 -24.81 -22.42 -9.33
CA GLU A 329 -25.21 -21.14 -9.92
C GLU A 329 -23.96 -20.30 -10.20
N ASP A 330 -24.03 -19.39 -11.18
CA ASP A 330 -22.95 -18.47 -11.46
C ASP A 330 -22.81 -17.47 -10.30
N ALA A 331 -21.60 -17.34 -9.78
CA ALA A 331 -21.27 -16.47 -8.65
C ALA A 331 -20.23 -15.42 -9.05
N SER A 332 -19.92 -15.30 -10.34
CA SER A 332 -18.95 -14.35 -10.92
C SER A 332 -19.28 -12.91 -10.53
N VAL A 333 -20.51 -12.46 -10.77
CA VAL A 333 -20.97 -11.08 -10.49
C VAL A 333 -20.84 -10.75 -9.00
N MET A 334 -21.40 -11.60 -8.11
CA MET A 334 -21.28 -11.37 -6.66
C MET A 334 -19.82 -11.36 -6.19
N LEU A 335 -18.97 -12.19 -6.79
CA LEU A 335 -17.55 -12.21 -6.45
C LEU A 335 -16.84 -10.92 -6.89
N VAL A 336 -17.20 -10.37 -8.05
CA VAL A 336 -16.70 -9.07 -8.52
C VAL A 336 -17.09 -7.96 -7.54
N GLU A 337 -18.36 -7.89 -7.14
CA GLU A 337 -18.84 -6.90 -6.17
C GLU A 337 -18.10 -6.99 -4.82
N ILE A 338 -17.89 -8.22 -4.32
CA ILE A 338 -17.09 -8.43 -3.12
C ILE A 338 -15.64 -7.96 -3.32
N LEU A 339 -15.03 -8.20 -4.47
CA LEU A 339 -13.67 -7.74 -4.71
C LEU A 339 -13.57 -6.23 -4.81
N LEU A 340 -14.59 -5.59 -5.41
CA LEU A 340 -14.72 -4.14 -5.43
C LEU A 340 -14.82 -3.58 -4.00
N SER A 341 -15.61 -4.20 -3.11
CA SER A 341 -15.69 -3.79 -1.71
C SER A 341 -14.37 -4.00 -0.94
N PHE A 342 -13.58 -5.01 -1.30
CA PHE A 342 -12.25 -5.22 -0.69
C PHE A 342 -11.21 -4.22 -1.16
N ILE A 343 -11.18 -3.93 -2.47
CA ILE A 343 -10.20 -2.97 -3.00
C ILE A 343 -10.61 -1.53 -2.72
N SER A 344 -11.85 -1.25 -2.33
CA SER A 344 -12.24 0.08 -1.86
C SER A 344 -11.56 0.42 -0.53
N LYS A 345 -11.34 -0.58 0.34
CA LYS A 345 -10.62 -0.43 1.61
C LYS A 345 -9.11 -0.14 1.40
N PRO A 346 -8.48 0.70 2.24
CA PRO A 346 -7.08 1.11 2.06
C PRO A 346 -6.03 0.04 2.36
N SER A 347 -6.39 -1.17 2.79
CA SER A 347 -5.39 -2.18 3.19
C SER A 347 -4.71 -2.87 1.99
N ALA A 348 -3.38 -2.89 2.02
CA ALA A 348 -2.55 -3.51 0.98
C ALA A 348 -2.76 -5.03 0.88
N VAL A 349 -3.03 -5.70 2.01
CA VAL A 349 -3.30 -7.15 2.04
C VAL A 349 -4.58 -7.46 1.27
N TYR A 350 -5.65 -6.67 1.47
CA TYR A 350 -6.88 -6.82 0.70
C TYR A 350 -6.62 -6.69 -0.79
N ARG A 351 -5.90 -5.64 -1.19
CA ARG A 351 -5.57 -5.39 -2.59
C ARG A 351 -4.82 -6.58 -3.21
N LYS A 352 -3.83 -7.13 -2.50
CA LYS A 352 -3.03 -8.26 -3.01
C LYS A 352 -3.82 -9.56 -3.10
N ILE A 353 -4.66 -9.86 -2.12
CA ILE A 353 -5.56 -11.02 -2.22
C ILE A 353 -6.56 -10.80 -3.34
N ALA A 354 -7.20 -9.63 -3.43
CA ALA A 354 -8.18 -9.34 -4.48
C ALA A 354 -7.59 -9.51 -5.88
N GLN A 355 -6.37 -9.02 -6.12
CA GLN A 355 -5.64 -9.24 -7.38
C GLN A 355 -5.41 -10.74 -7.67
N GLN A 356 -4.92 -11.51 -6.71
CA GLN A 356 -4.68 -12.95 -6.92
C GLN A 356 -5.97 -13.76 -7.07
N VAL A 357 -7.03 -13.34 -6.37
CA VAL A 357 -8.36 -13.93 -6.53
C VAL A 357 -8.85 -13.65 -7.94
N PHE A 358 -8.80 -12.39 -8.37
CA PHE A 358 -9.15 -11.96 -9.73
C PHE A 358 -8.37 -12.69 -10.82
N GLU A 359 -7.05 -12.84 -10.67
CA GLU A 359 -6.22 -13.66 -11.57
C GLU A 359 -6.70 -15.12 -11.68
N ALA A 360 -7.34 -15.67 -10.66
CA ALA A 360 -7.80 -17.06 -10.65
C ALA A 360 -9.20 -17.26 -11.26
N PHE A 361 -10.02 -16.21 -11.37
CA PHE A 361 -11.36 -16.30 -11.96
C PHE A 361 -11.59 -15.36 -13.14
N SER A 362 -10.59 -14.60 -13.60
CA SER A 362 -10.69 -13.67 -14.74
C SER A 362 -11.37 -14.28 -15.98
N SER A 363 -11.15 -15.57 -16.25
CA SER A 363 -11.80 -16.31 -17.34
C SER A 363 -13.32 -16.53 -17.18
N GLN A 364 -13.88 -16.24 -15.99
CA GLN A 364 -15.30 -16.36 -15.64
C GLN A 364 -15.97 -14.99 -15.53
N LEU A 365 -15.27 -13.90 -15.84
CA LEU A 365 -15.84 -12.56 -15.88
C LEU A 365 -16.84 -12.44 -17.03
N ASP A 366 -18.02 -11.91 -16.73
CA ASP A 366 -19.07 -11.62 -17.70
C ASP A 366 -19.21 -10.10 -17.96
N ALA A 367 -20.12 -9.73 -18.85
CA ALA A 367 -20.33 -8.33 -19.24
C ALA A 367 -20.85 -7.47 -18.07
N GLU A 368 -21.69 -8.03 -17.20
CA GLU A 368 -22.23 -7.33 -16.03
C GLU A 368 -21.13 -7.03 -15.01
N GLY A 369 -20.31 -8.02 -14.65
CA GLY A 369 -19.18 -7.81 -13.76
C GLY A 369 -18.13 -6.86 -14.34
N LEU A 370 -17.91 -6.87 -15.65
CA LEU A 370 -17.04 -5.88 -16.29
C LEU A 370 -17.63 -4.47 -16.21
N GLN A 371 -18.94 -4.33 -16.45
CA GLN A 371 -19.62 -3.04 -16.39
C GLN A 371 -19.56 -2.44 -14.97
N SER A 372 -19.75 -3.24 -13.91
CA SER A 372 -19.58 -2.77 -12.53
C SER A 372 -18.20 -2.14 -12.27
N MET A 373 -17.14 -2.70 -12.87
CA MET A 373 -15.80 -2.11 -12.77
C MET A 373 -15.67 -0.80 -13.55
N LEU A 374 -16.28 -0.71 -14.72
CA LEU A 374 -16.25 0.48 -15.56
C LEU A 374 -17.04 1.63 -14.95
N ASP A 375 -18.22 1.36 -14.36
CA ASP A 375 -19.08 2.35 -13.72
C ASP A 375 -18.34 3.13 -12.62
N ILE A 376 -17.46 2.45 -11.86
CA ILE A 376 -16.62 3.09 -10.83
C ILE A 376 -15.66 4.12 -11.45
N LEU A 377 -15.14 3.86 -12.64
CA LEU A 377 -14.20 4.75 -13.31
C LEU A 377 -14.87 6.00 -13.88
N GLU A 378 -16.16 5.92 -14.20
CA GLU A 378 -16.97 7.03 -14.70
C GLU A 378 -17.32 8.06 -13.62
N LYS A 379 -17.36 7.67 -12.34
CA LYS A 379 -17.67 8.58 -11.22
C LYS A 379 -16.68 9.72 -11.10
N SER A 380 -17.14 10.90 -10.71
CA SER A 380 -16.28 12.08 -10.57
C SER A 380 -15.27 11.95 -9.42
N GLU A 381 -14.10 12.56 -9.57
CA GLU A 381 -13.02 12.57 -8.56
C GLU A 381 -13.23 13.71 -7.54
N ASN A 382 -14.42 13.78 -6.96
CA ASN A 382 -14.83 14.81 -6.00
C ASN A 382 -15.70 14.20 -4.90
N LEU A 383 -16.07 15.02 -3.91
CA LEU A 383 -16.87 14.59 -2.77
C LEU A 383 -18.19 13.91 -3.19
N SER A 384 -18.90 14.45 -4.17
CA SER A 384 -20.13 13.85 -4.74
C SER A 384 -19.89 12.45 -5.32
N GLY A 385 -18.79 12.23 -6.04
CA GLY A 385 -18.44 10.89 -6.55
C GLY A 385 -18.05 9.92 -5.44
N GLN A 386 -17.54 10.41 -4.30
CA GLN A 386 -17.27 9.55 -3.14
C GLN A 386 -18.59 9.12 -2.49
N GLN A 387 -19.51 10.05 -2.31
CA GLN A 387 -20.83 9.78 -1.73
C GLN A 387 -21.57 8.72 -2.54
N GLU A 388 -21.59 8.85 -3.87
CA GLU A 388 -22.20 7.85 -4.76
C GLU A 388 -21.58 6.45 -4.66
N LEU A 389 -20.29 6.35 -4.34
CA LEU A 389 -19.55 5.07 -4.27
C LEU A 389 -19.53 4.44 -2.87
N PHE A 390 -19.68 5.24 -1.82
CA PHE A 390 -19.41 4.81 -0.45
C PHE A 390 -20.56 5.07 0.55
N GLU A 391 -21.49 6.01 0.30
CA GLU A 391 -22.59 6.31 1.24
C GLU A 391 -23.76 5.32 1.16
N GLN A 392 -23.80 4.39 0.20
CA GLN A 392 -24.81 3.31 0.21
C GLN A 392 -24.64 2.30 1.38
N ALA A 393 -23.63 2.47 2.25
CA ALA A 393 -23.40 1.61 3.41
C ALA A 393 -23.82 2.22 4.76
N ASP A 394 -24.09 3.53 4.84
CA ASP A 394 -24.35 4.25 6.10
C ASP A 394 -25.65 5.10 6.02
N ASP A 395 -26.80 4.44 5.83
CA ASP A 395 -28.10 5.10 6.05
C ASP A 395 -28.37 5.23 7.56
N ALA A 396 -27.85 6.29 8.19
CA ALA A 396 -28.45 6.99 9.33
C ALA A 396 -27.62 8.22 9.73
N GLU A 397 -27.93 9.40 9.18
CA GLU A 397 -28.57 10.51 9.89
C GLU A 397 -28.85 11.67 8.91
N GLU A 398 -30.13 12.05 8.80
CA GLU A 398 -30.57 13.29 8.15
C GLU A 398 -29.94 14.51 8.84
N ASP A 399 -29.28 15.39 8.09
CA ASP A 399 -29.83 16.74 7.93
C ASP A 399 -29.29 17.39 6.64
N GLY A 400 -30.20 17.88 5.82
CA GLY A 400 -29.90 18.44 4.51
C GLY A 400 -29.59 19.92 4.58
N GLU A 401 -28.65 20.37 3.76
CA GLU A 401 -28.80 21.63 3.04
C GLU A 401 -27.95 21.58 1.76
N SER A 402 -28.64 21.42 0.64
CA SER A 402 -28.09 21.48 -0.71
C SER A 402 -27.88 22.95 -1.09
N GLY A 403 -26.62 23.35 -1.21
CA GLY A 403 -26.21 24.62 -1.79
C GLY A 403 -25.35 24.35 -3.03
N SER A 404 -25.93 24.56 -4.21
CA SER A 404 -25.23 24.71 -5.49
C SER A 404 -24.08 25.70 -5.36
N ASP A 405 -22.88 25.37 -5.83
CA ASP A 405 -22.29 26.11 -6.94
C ASP A 405 -21.04 25.41 -7.51
N GLU A 406 -21.04 25.34 -8.85
CA GLU A 406 -19.91 25.00 -9.69
C GLU A 406 -18.93 26.18 -9.67
N ASP A 407 -17.72 25.99 -9.12
CA ASP A 407 -16.55 26.71 -9.60
C ASP A 407 -15.27 25.94 -9.28
N ALA A 408 -14.67 25.42 -10.34
CA ALA A 408 -13.39 24.73 -10.32
C ALA A 408 -12.33 25.69 -10.86
N SER A 409 -11.55 26.32 -9.99
CA SER A 409 -10.20 26.77 -10.37
C SER A 409 -9.34 27.08 -9.14
N ASP A 410 -8.08 26.67 -9.27
CA ASP A 410 -6.90 27.11 -8.53
C ASP A 410 -6.46 26.29 -7.30
N VAL A 411 -5.55 25.34 -7.57
CA VAL A 411 -4.69 24.73 -6.56
C VAL A 411 -3.27 24.69 -7.10
N GLU A 412 -2.42 25.54 -6.51
CA GLU A 412 -0.97 25.52 -6.64
C GLU A 412 -0.38 24.13 -6.34
N MET A 413 0.49 23.67 -7.22
CA MET A 413 1.26 22.45 -7.09
C MET A 413 2.40 22.67 -6.09
N ILE A 414 2.31 22.08 -4.90
CA ILE A 414 3.49 21.86 -4.04
C ILE A 414 3.96 20.42 -4.25
N ASP A 415 5.19 20.32 -4.76
CA ASP A 415 5.98 19.12 -4.96
C ASP A 415 6.14 18.35 -3.64
N GLY A 416 5.45 17.22 -3.53
CA GLY A 416 5.61 16.26 -2.46
C GLY A 416 6.37 15.07 -3.00
N GLU A 417 7.69 15.07 -2.79
CA GLU A 417 8.54 13.90 -2.93
C GLU A 417 7.93 12.74 -2.12
N ASP A 418 7.42 11.71 -2.81
CA ASP A 418 7.18 10.41 -2.19
C ASP A 418 7.86 9.30 -2.98
N ASP A 419 8.52 8.48 -2.19
CA ASP A 419 9.59 7.55 -2.46
C ASP A 419 8.98 6.26 -3.02
N SER A 420 8.76 6.21 -4.34
CA SER A 420 8.44 4.96 -5.03
C SER A 420 9.69 4.41 -5.72
N ASP A 421 10.39 3.59 -4.95
CA ASP A 421 11.48 2.72 -5.37
C ASP A 421 10.95 1.67 -6.38
N VAL A 422 10.90 2.05 -7.66
CA VAL A 422 10.65 1.15 -8.79
C VAL A 422 11.95 1.07 -9.60
N GLU A 423 12.79 0.10 -9.21
CA GLU A 423 13.89 -0.41 -10.03
C GLU A 423 13.34 -0.94 -11.36
N VAL A 424 13.37 -0.10 -12.41
CA VAL A 424 13.23 -0.53 -13.81
C VAL A 424 14.61 -0.60 -14.42
N ASP A 425 15.21 -1.79 -14.34
CA ASP A 425 16.34 -2.16 -15.17
C ASP A 425 15.89 -2.28 -16.63
N SER A 426 16.29 -1.31 -17.47
CA SER A 426 16.23 -1.45 -18.92
C SER A 426 17.30 -0.58 -19.57
N ASP A 427 18.48 -1.17 -19.68
CA ASP A 427 19.57 -0.81 -20.57
C ASP A 427 19.09 -0.71 -22.04
N VAL A 428 18.90 0.51 -22.55
CA VAL A 428 18.83 0.79 -24.00
C VAL A 428 19.52 2.13 -24.28
N GLU A 429 20.71 2.04 -24.86
CA GLU A 429 21.44 3.15 -25.48
C GLU A 429 20.68 3.76 -26.66
N VAL A 430 20.49 5.08 -26.67
CA VAL A 430 20.59 5.89 -27.91
C VAL A 430 21.26 7.23 -27.60
N VAL A 431 22.24 7.52 -28.44
CA VAL A 431 23.21 8.63 -28.50
C VAL A 431 22.69 9.90 -29.19
N ASP A 432 23.24 11.06 -28.75
CA ASP A 432 23.51 12.34 -29.44
C ASP A 432 22.34 13.18 -30.04
N ASP A 433 22.36 14.52 -30.09
CA ASP A 433 23.26 15.63 -29.67
C ASP A 433 22.53 16.98 -29.97
N ALA A 434 23.04 18.05 -29.36
CA ALA A 434 23.07 19.46 -29.81
C ALA A 434 21.96 20.47 -29.39
N GLU A 435 22.32 21.25 -28.35
CA GLU A 435 22.51 22.72 -28.34
C GLU A 435 21.41 23.67 -28.87
N SER A 436 20.87 24.50 -27.96
CA SER A 436 20.98 25.97 -28.04
C SER A 436 20.43 26.64 -26.79
N GLY A 437 21.24 27.48 -26.14
CA GLY A 437 20.81 28.36 -25.05
C GLY A 437 20.24 29.69 -25.52
N ALA A 438 19.47 30.36 -24.65
CA ALA A 438 19.47 31.82 -24.46
C ALA A 438 18.53 32.18 -23.29
N SER A 439 18.95 33.23 -22.59
CA SER A 439 18.43 33.81 -21.35
C SER A 439 17.30 34.83 -21.57
N GLU A 440 16.49 34.95 -20.51
CA GLU A 440 15.88 36.15 -19.91
C GLU A 440 14.78 36.97 -20.63
N ASP A 441 13.68 37.07 -19.86
CA ASP A 441 12.84 38.25 -19.56
C ASP A 441 11.93 38.81 -20.66
N ASP A 442 10.61 38.64 -20.47
CA ASP A 442 9.66 39.68 -20.84
C ASP A 442 8.47 39.68 -19.88
N SER A 443 8.22 40.88 -19.35
CA SER A 443 7.13 41.23 -18.46
C SER A 443 5.87 41.50 -19.27
N SER A 444 4.73 40.96 -18.88
CA SER A 444 3.43 41.46 -19.37
C SER A 444 2.42 41.56 -18.25
N GLU A 445 1.97 42.80 -18.07
CA GLU A 445 0.94 43.35 -17.20
C GLU A 445 -0.36 42.53 -17.19
N GLU A 446 -0.81 42.12 -16.00
CA GLU A 446 -2.18 41.68 -15.74
C GLU A 446 -2.99 42.90 -15.28
N ALA A 447 -4.03 43.22 -16.03
CA ALA A 447 -5.03 44.23 -15.73
C ALA A 447 -6.40 43.57 -15.61
N ASP A 448 -7.09 43.90 -14.51
CA ASP A 448 -8.51 43.81 -14.21
C ASP A 448 -9.25 42.45 -14.33
N ALA A 449 -9.55 41.90 -13.15
CA ALA A 449 -10.84 41.24 -12.87
C ALA A 449 -11.14 41.26 -11.36
N GLU A 450 -11.46 42.44 -10.82
CA GLU A 450 -12.21 42.56 -9.55
C GLU A 450 -13.72 42.49 -9.87
N ASP A 451 -14.36 41.34 -9.62
CA ASP A 451 -15.79 41.25 -9.26
C ASP A 451 -16.22 39.78 -9.09
N ALA A 452 -16.14 39.24 -7.86
CA ALA A 452 -16.90 38.05 -7.41
C ALA A 452 -16.80 37.74 -5.89
N GLU A 453 -16.49 38.70 -5.01
CA GLU A 453 -16.37 38.44 -3.55
C GLU A 453 -17.55 38.94 -2.69
N ASP A 454 -18.68 39.34 -3.27
CA ASP A 454 -19.63 40.19 -2.53
C ASP A 454 -20.56 39.45 -1.52
N ALA A 455 -20.83 38.15 -1.68
CA ALA A 455 -21.82 37.47 -0.81
C ALA A 455 -21.26 37.04 0.57
N ASP A 456 -20.00 36.58 0.62
CA ASP A 456 -19.36 36.12 1.86
C ASP A 456 -18.72 37.27 2.66
N LEU A 457 -18.42 38.39 2.00
CA LEU A 457 -17.97 39.62 2.64
C LEU A 457 -19.10 40.27 3.44
N GLU A 458 -20.32 40.32 2.92
CA GLU A 458 -21.48 40.90 3.62
C GLU A 458 -21.79 40.19 4.94
N ASP A 459 -21.69 38.86 4.95
CA ASP A 459 -22.02 38.06 6.14
C ASP A 459 -20.91 38.12 7.21
N PHE A 460 -19.66 38.31 6.77
CA PHE A 460 -18.51 38.60 7.64
C PHE A 460 -18.56 40.02 8.19
N GLU A 461 -18.86 41.02 7.36
CA GLU A 461 -19.04 42.42 7.77
C GLU A 461 -20.18 42.58 8.76
N ASN A 462 -21.30 41.86 8.56
CA ASN A 462 -22.42 41.87 9.50
C ASN A 462 -22.03 41.29 10.86
N LYS A 463 -21.27 40.19 10.90
CA LYS A 463 -20.80 39.57 12.16
C LYS A 463 -19.71 40.40 12.85
N LEU A 464 -18.84 41.05 12.07
CA LEU A 464 -17.80 41.96 12.56
C LEU A 464 -18.42 43.25 13.13
N ALA A 465 -19.43 43.82 12.47
CA ALA A 465 -20.18 44.97 12.95
C ALA A 465 -20.98 44.66 14.22
N LEU A 466 -21.53 43.44 14.33
CA LEU A 466 -22.22 42.97 15.54
C LEU A 466 -21.26 42.81 16.72
N ALA A 467 -20.03 42.34 16.46
CA ALA A 467 -18.97 42.20 17.47
C ALA A 467 -18.41 43.56 17.92
N LEU A 468 -18.28 44.54 17.01
CA LEU A 468 -17.79 45.88 17.29
C LEU A 468 -18.87 46.86 17.82
N LYS A 469 -20.15 46.46 17.86
CA LYS A 469 -21.32 47.30 18.22
C LYS A 469 -21.43 48.62 17.45
N THR A 470 -20.85 48.71 16.25
CA THR A 470 -20.96 49.90 15.39
C THR A 470 -22.14 49.72 14.44
N GLN A 471 -23.17 50.58 14.54
CA GLN A 471 -24.27 50.60 13.56
C GLN A 471 -23.76 51.15 12.22
N LYS A 472 -24.25 50.56 11.12
CA LYS A 472 -23.93 50.91 9.72
C LYS A 472 -24.16 52.44 9.49
N PRO A 473 -23.19 53.20 8.94
CA PRO A 473 -23.39 54.62 8.72
C PRO A 473 -24.25 54.82 7.45
N THR A 474 -25.50 55.26 7.61
CA THR A 474 -26.24 55.91 6.52
C THR A 474 -25.86 57.37 6.45
N GLU A 475 -25.58 57.87 5.25
CA GLU A 475 -25.23 59.27 4.97
C GLU A 475 -26.25 60.25 5.58
N GLY A 476 -25.79 61.11 6.50
CA GLY A 476 -26.56 62.27 6.96
C GLY A 476 -26.44 62.59 8.46
N ASP A 477 -25.50 63.49 8.78
CA ASP A 477 -25.45 64.44 9.91
C ASP A 477 -25.26 63.98 11.39
N SER A 478 -24.10 64.45 11.91
CA SER A 478 -23.81 65.09 13.21
C SER A 478 -23.88 64.34 14.56
N ASP A 479 -22.72 64.41 15.23
CA ASP A 479 -22.43 64.38 16.68
C ASP A 479 -22.71 63.08 17.46
N PHE A 480 -21.68 62.23 17.55
CA PHE A 480 -21.52 61.31 18.66
C PHE A 480 -20.16 61.50 19.35
N ASP A 481 -20.26 61.71 20.66
CA ASP A 481 -19.23 62.15 21.60
C ASP A 481 -18.08 61.14 21.73
N GLU A 482 -16.86 61.64 21.64
CA GLU A 482 -15.61 60.92 21.82
C GLU A 482 -15.36 60.76 23.34
N SER A 483 -15.70 59.60 23.92
CA SER A 483 -15.19 59.23 25.25
C SER A 483 -15.03 57.72 25.48
N ASP A 484 -13.76 57.35 25.67
CA ASP A 484 -13.19 56.26 26.48
C ASP A 484 -13.66 54.81 26.23
N MET A 485 -13.09 54.18 25.20
CA MET A 485 -12.84 52.72 25.26
C MET A 485 -11.58 52.49 26.12
N ASP A 486 -11.77 51.90 27.31
CA ASP A 486 -10.72 51.51 28.24
C ASP A 486 -9.82 50.40 27.63
N ASP A 487 -8.51 50.43 27.87
CA ASP A 487 -7.51 49.52 27.26
C ASP A 487 -7.86 48.02 27.48
N ASP A 488 -8.57 47.72 28.56
CA ASP A 488 -9.06 46.37 28.89
C ASP A 488 -10.19 45.88 27.96
N GLN A 489 -10.96 46.78 27.35
CA GLN A 489 -12.00 46.42 26.37
C GLN A 489 -11.41 46.14 24.98
N MET A 490 -10.27 46.74 24.64
CA MET A 490 -9.55 46.48 23.39
C MET A 490 -8.91 45.07 23.38
N MET A 491 -8.38 44.61 24.53
CA MET A 491 -7.88 43.23 24.68
C MET A 491 -9.00 42.17 24.64
N ALA A 492 -10.21 42.49 25.11
CA ALA A 492 -11.35 41.55 25.10
C ALA A 492 -11.93 41.30 23.69
N LEU A 493 -11.76 42.26 22.77
CA LEU A 493 -12.16 42.15 21.36
C LEU A 493 -11.14 41.36 20.51
N GLU A 494 -9.86 41.43 20.84
CA GLU A 494 -8.79 40.69 20.14
C GLU A 494 -8.97 39.16 20.26
N GLY A 495 -9.41 38.68 21.42
CA GLY A 495 -9.72 37.27 21.64
C GLY A 495 -10.89 36.76 20.78
N HIS A 496 -11.92 37.59 20.57
CA HIS A 496 -13.08 37.25 19.73
C HIS A 496 -12.77 37.34 18.23
N LEU A 497 -11.98 38.31 17.79
CA LEU A 497 -11.49 38.33 16.40
C LEU A 497 -10.62 37.10 16.12
N THR A 498 -9.70 36.78 17.04
CA THR A 498 -8.83 35.62 16.88
C THR A 498 -9.62 34.31 16.87
N SER A 499 -10.68 34.16 17.68
CA SER A 499 -11.57 32.99 17.64
C SER A 499 -12.35 32.90 16.32
N ILE A 500 -12.87 34.01 15.79
CA ILE A 500 -13.59 34.04 14.50
C ILE A 500 -12.64 33.67 13.34
N PHE A 501 -11.43 34.23 13.32
CA PHE A 501 -10.42 33.90 12.31
C PHE A 501 -9.89 32.46 12.46
N THR A 502 -9.74 31.95 13.68
CA THR A 502 -9.33 30.55 13.89
C THR A 502 -10.45 29.55 13.60
N GLU A 503 -11.72 29.88 13.84
CA GLU A 503 -12.87 29.05 13.43
C GLU A 503 -13.04 29.03 11.92
N ARG A 504 -12.90 30.17 11.22
CA ARG A 504 -12.88 30.18 9.73
C ARG A 504 -11.70 29.38 9.19
N LYS A 505 -10.50 29.57 9.73
CA LYS A 505 -9.32 28.79 9.32
C LYS A 505 -9.50 27.30 9.57
N LYS A 506 -10.13 26.89 10.67
CA LYS A 506 -10.44 25.48 10.97
C LYS A 506 -11.54 24.92 10.06
N ASN A 507 -12.63 25.64 9.83
CA ASN A 507 -13.74 25.14 9.00
C ASN A 507 -13.37 25.09 7.52
N THR A 508 -12.66 26.09 6.99
CA THR A 508 -12.15 26.07 5.61
C THR A 508 -11.01 25.07 5.44
N SER A 509 -10.12 24.92 6.43
CA SER A 509 -9.05 23.90 6.39
C SER A 509 -9.59 22.48 6.51
N ASN A 510 -10.63 22.24 7.31
CA ASN A 510 -11.24 20.93 7.44
C ASN A 510 -12.00 20.57 6.16
N LYS A 511 -12.83 21.46 5.60
CA LYS A 511 -13.48 21.20 4.29
C LYS A 511 -12.49 20.97 3.15
N LYS A 512 -11.38 21.72 3.09
CA LYS A 512 -10.31 21.50 2.10
C LYS A 512 -9.58 20.18 2.32
N LYS A 513 -9.37 19.78 3.58
CA LYS A 513 -8.75 18.50 3.92
C LYS A 513 -9.68 17.33 3.61
N ASP A 514 -10.95 17.42 3.97
CA ASP A 514 -11.94 16.38 3.74
C ASP A 514 -12.16 16.16 2.23
N ASN A 515 -12.22 17.23 1.44
CA ASN A 515 -12.32 17.11 -0.03
C ASN A 515 -11.01 16.56 -0.66
N LYS A 516 -9.85 16.84 -0.07
CA LYS A 516 -8.57 16.25 -0.50
C LYS A 516 -8.51 14.76 -0.17
N ASP A 517 -8.88 14.37 1.04
CA ASP A 517 -8.92 12.98 1.50
C ASP A 517 -9.95 12.18 0.68
N ALA A 518 -11.10 12.79 0.37
CA ALA A 518 -12.13 12.26 -0.52
C ALA A 518 -11.60 11.97 -1.93
N LYS A 519 -10.96 12.97 -2.54
CA LYS A 519 -10.35 12.85 -3.88
C LYS A 519 -9.27 11.77 -3.88
N GLU A 520 -8.42 11.73 -2.87
CA GLU A 520 -7.36 10.72 -2.75
C GLU A 520 -7.93 9.30 -2.63
N ASN A 521 -9.02 9.12 -1.87
CA ASN A 521 -9.69 7.83 -1.74
C ASN A 521 -10.28 7.33 -3.07
N ILE A 522 -11.00 8.18 -3.81
CA ILE A 522 -11.53 7.82 -5.13
C ILE A 522 -10.41 7.51 -6.11
N VAL A 523 -9.38 8.37 -6.16
CA VAL A 523 -8.25 8.18 -7.07
C VAL A 523 -7.55 6.86 -6.79
N ASN A 524 -7.34 6.55 -5.51
CA ASN A 524 -6.79 5.27 -5.09
C ASN A 524 -7.70 4.10 -5.47
N PHE A 525 -9.02 4.21 -5.29
CA PHE A 525 -9.97 3.16 -5.66
C PHE A 525 -9.98 2.90 -7.17
N LYS A 526 -10.08 3.95 -7.99
CA LYS A 526 -9.96 3.87 -9.46
C LYS A 526 -8.65 3.23 -9.90
N ASN A 527 -7.53 3.63 -9.28
CA ASN A 527 -6.24 3.01 -9.55
C ASN A 527 -6.23 1.51 -9.24
N ARG A 528 -6.94 1.06 -8.20
CA ARG A 528 -7.04 -0.36 -7.84
C ARG A 528 -7.95 -1.11 -8.81
N VAL A 529 -9.04 -0.51 -9.27
CA VAL A 529 -9.89 -1.07 -10.33
C VAL A 529 -9.11 -1.24 -11.63
N LEU A 530 -8.31 -0.23 -12.01
CA LEU A 530 -7.43 -0.31 -13.17
C LEU A 530 -6.40 -1.45 -13.06
N ASP A 531 -5.93 -1.79 -11.85
CA ASP A 531 -5.07 -2.97 -11.66
C ASP A 531 -5.81 -4.28 -12.00
N LEU A 532 -7.08 -4.42 -11.58
CA LEU A 532 -7.90 -5.59 -11.92
C LEU A 532 -8.17 -5.66 -13.43
N LEU A 533 -8.58 -4.55 -14.06
CA LEU A 533 -8.80 -4.50 -15.50
C LEU A 533 -7.53 -4.78 -16.30
N THR A 534 -6.37 -4.36 -15.79
CA THR A 534 -5.06 -4.69 -16.40
C THR A 534 -4.76 -6.18 -16.33
N ILE A 535 -5.11 -6.85 -15.22
CA ILE A 535 -5.00 -8.31 -15.11
C ILE A 535 -5.90 -8.99 -16.13
N PHE A 536 -7.16 -8.56 -16.23
CA PHE A 536 -8.13 -9.11 -17.19
C PHE A 536 -7.62 -8.98 -18.62
N ALA A 537 -7.24 -7.76 -19.04
CA ALA A 537 -6.80 -7.49 -20.39
C ALA A 537 -5.50 -8.21 -20.76
N LYS A 538 -4.66 -8.60 -19.78
CA LYS A 538 -3.45 -9.39 -20.01
C LYS A 538 -3.71 -10.88 -20.12
N GLN A 539 -4.55 -11.44 -19.25
CA GLN A 539 -4.80 -12.89 -19.19
C GLN A 539 -5.82 -13.33 -20.23
N GLU A 540 -6.88 -12.54 -20.41
CA GLU A 540 -8.03 -12.85 -21.25
C GLU A 540 -8.02 -12.01 -22.52
N HIS A 541 -6.83 -11.69 -23.06
CA HIS A 541 -6.65 -10.78 -24.20
C HIS A 541 -7.33 -11.24 -25.51
N SER A 542 -7.78 -12.50 -25.59
CA SER A 542 -8.55 -13.05 -26.70
C SER A 542 -10.06 -13.02 -26.46
N ASN A 543 -10.52 -12.71 -25.24
CA ASN A 543 -11.94 -12.63 -24.90
C ASN A 543 -12.55 -11.36 -25.53
N LYS A 544 -13.74 -11.49 -26.11
CA LYS A 544 -14.48 -10.40 -26.76
C LYS A 544 -14.73 -9.20 -25.84
N LEU A 545 -14.97 -9.46 -24.55
CA LEU A 545 -15.22 -8.42 -23.54
C LEU A 545 -14.03 -7.46 -23.35
N THR A 546 -12.82 -7.83 -23.80
CA THR A 546 -11.67 -6.92 -23.74
C THR A 546 -11.78 -5.75 -24.71
N LEU A 547 -12.62 -5.86 -25.76
CA LEU A 547 -12.90 -4.74 -26.67
C LEU A 547 -13.69 -3.63 -25.98
N ASP A 548 -14.55 -3.99 -25.02
CA ASP A 548 -15.36 -3.05 -24.25
C ASP A 548 -14.50 -2.16 -23.33
N LEU A 549 -13.22 -2.48 -23.15
CA LEU A 549 -12.26 -1.62 -22.43
C LEU A 549 -11.76 -0.44 -23.27
N VAL A 550 -11.75 -0.56 -24.59
CA VAL A 550 -11.01 0.38 -25.45
C VAL A 550 -11.56 1.80 -25.33
N LEU A 551 -12.89 1.96 -25.48
CA LEU A 551 -13.55 3.26 -25.43
C LEU A 551 -13.57 3.86 -24.01
N PRO A 552 -13.98 3.13 -22.95
CA PRO A 552 -13.95 3.64 -21.58
C PRO A 552 -12.55 4.11 -21.14
N MET A 553 -11.48 3.42 -21.54
CA MET A 553 -10.12 3.81 -21.16
C MET A 553 -9.67 5.11 -21.83
N ILE A 554 -9.95 5.29 -23.14
CA ILE A 554 -9.61 6.56 -23.81
C ILE A 554 -10.46 7.71 -23.28
N THR A 555 -11.74 7.49 -23.01
CA THR A 555 -12.62 8.48 -22.39
C THR A 555 -12.10 8.87 -21.00
N LEU A 556 -11.72 7.88 -20.17
CA LEU A 556 -11.15 8.12 -18.84
C LEU A 556 -9.86 8.95 -18.90
N ILE A 557 -8.97 8.70 -19.86
CA ILE A 557 -7.74 9.48 -20.06
C ILE A 557 -8.05 10.96 -20.36
N ARG A 558 -9.18 11.25 -21.02
CA ARG A 558 -9.64 12.62 -21.29
C ARG A 558 -10.31 13.27 -20.08
N THR A 559 -11.16 12.53 -19.37
CA THR A 559 -12.07 13.11 -18.36
C THR A 559 -11.46 13.16 -16.96
N THR A 560 -10.46 12.32 -16.65
CA THR A 560 -9.83 12.32 -15.33
C THR A 560 -9.05 13.59 -15.05
N THR A 561 -9.08 14.04 -13.79
CA THR A 561 -8.23 15.16 -13.32
C THR A 561 -6.88 14.67 -12.79
N SER A 562 -6.71 13.36 -12.61
CA SER A 562 -5.51 12.75 -12.06
C SER A 562 -4.58 12.23 -13.14
N LYS A 563 -3.36 12.78 -13.19
CA LYS A 563 -2.30 12.28 -14.08
C LYS A 563 -1.98 10.80 -13.81
N GLN A 564 -2.05 10.36 -12.56
CA GLN A 564 -1.77 8.96 -12.21
C GLN A 564 -2.80 8.00 -12.85
N ILE A 565 -4.08 8.39 -12.88
CA ILE A 565 -5.15 7.58 -13.49
C ILE A 565 -4.98 7.53 -15.01
N SER A 566 -4.72 8.68 -15.64
CA SER A 566 -4.55 8.74 -17.10
C SER A 566 -3.32 7.95 -17.57
N ASP A 567 -2.19 8.07 -16.87
CA ASP A 567 -0.98 7.29 -17.17
C ASP A 567 -1.24 5.78 -16.99
N LYS A 568 -1.98 5.39 -15.95
CA LYS A 568 -2.30 3.99 -15.66
C LYS A 568 -3.31 3.39 -16.65
N ALA A 569 -4.34 4.14 -17.03
CA ALA A 569 -5.29 3.73 -18.07
C ALA A 569 -4.62 3.58 -19.44
N PHE A 570 -3.69 4.48 -19.80
CA PHE A 570 -2.88 4.33 -21.00
C PHE A 570 -1.95 3.11 -20.90
N GLY A 571 -1.33 2.89 -19.74
CA GLY A 571 -0.52 1.71 -19.45
C GLY A 571 -1.30 0.40 -19.61
N LEU A 572 -2.57 0.35 -19.21
CA LEU A 572 -3.47 -0.78 -19.42
C LEU A 572 -3.63 -1.08 -20.92
N LEU A 573 -4.00 -0.08 -21.72
CA LEU A 573 -4.16 -0.24 -23.17
C LEU A 573 -2.87 -0.74 -23.83
N GLN A 574 -1.71 -0.18 -23.45
CA GLN A 574 -0.42 -0.64 -23.96
C GLN A 574 -0.14 -2.11 -23.62
N GLN A 575 -0.43 -2.53 -22.39
CA GLN A 575 -0.23 -3.90 -21.93
C GLN A 575 -1.17 -4.88 -22.64
N PHE A 576 -2.42 -4.49 -22.83
CA PHE A 576 -3.41 -5.23 -23.59
C PHE A 576 -2.96 -5.44 -25.05
N PHE A 577 -2.70 -4.34 -25.78
CA PHE A 577 -2.28 -4.40 -27.18
C PHE A 577 -0.94 -5.15 -27.33
N GLY A 578 -0.03 -4.96 -26.37
CA GLY A 578 1.25 -5.67 -26.31
C GLY A 578 1.06 -7.17 -26.15
N ALA A 579 0.13 -7.61 -25.30
CA ALA A 579 -0.18 -9.02 -25.10
C ALA A 579 -0.71 -9.67 -26.40
N CYS A 580 -1.70 -9.07 -27.06
CA CYS A 580 -2.22 -9.57 -28.34
C CYS A 580 -1.14 -9.64 -29.43
N ASN A 581 -0.28 -8.61 -29.54
CA ASN A 581 0.76 -8.58 -30.56
C ASN A 581 1.86 -9.63 -30.34
N LYS A 582 2.15 -9.97 -29.08
CA LYS A 582 3.12 -11.01 -28.68
C LYS A 582 2.55 -12.42 -28.90
N SER A 583 1.31 -12.67 -28.48
CA SER A 583 0.66 -13.98 -28.62
C SER A 583 0.12 -14.26 -30.02
N LYS A 584 -0.05 -13.21 -30.85
CA LYS A 584 -0.76 -13.25 -32.14
C LYS A 584 -2.21 -13.71 -32.00
N GLN A 585 -2.78 -13.59 -30.80
CA GLN A 585 -4.17 -13.88 -30.50
C GLN A 585 -4.88 -12.55 -30.23
N PHE A 586 -5.82 -12.22 -31.10
CA PHE A 586 -6.63 -11.01 -31.00
C PHE A 586 -7.98 -11.34 -30.37
N PRO A 587 -8.69 -10.35 -29.80
CA PRO A 587 -10.04 -10.53 -29.29
C PRO A 587 -10.97 -11.17 -30.32
N GLU A 588 -11.73 -12.16 -29.90
CA GLU A 588 -12.84 -12.71 -30.69
C GLU A 588 -13.90 -11.63 -30.89
N ALA A 589 -14.44 -11.50 -32.09
CA ALA A 589 -15.55 -10.60 -32.41
C ALA A 589 -16.64 -11.40 -33.12
N ASP A 590 -17.89 -11.21 -32.71
CA ASP A 590 -19.03 -11.94 -33.28
C ASP A 590 -19.26 -11.46 -34.72
N GLU A 591 -19.14 -10.15 -34.96
CA GLU A 591 -19.18 -9.56 -36.29
C GLU A 591 -18.11 -8.46 -36.49
N ALA A 592 -17.54 -8.37 -37.70
CA ALA A 592 -16.63 -7.27 -38.05
C ALA A 592 -17.30 -5.89 -37.99
N SER A 593 -18.64 -5.85 -38.10
CA SER A 593 -19.46 -4.65 -37.96
C SER A 593 -19.33 -4.01 -36.57
N GLU A 594 -19.21 -4.81 -35.51
CA GLU A 594 -19.06 -4.35 -34.12
C GLU A 594 -17.70 -3.67 -33.92
N VAL A 595 -16.63 -4.29 -34.39
CA VAL A 595 -15.27 -3.72 -34.31
C VAL A 595 -15.15 -2.45 -35.15
N LEU A 596 -15.83 -2.40 -36.30
CA LEU A 596 -15.90 -1.21 -37.15
C LEU A 596 -16.72 -0.09 -36.51
N ALA A 597 -17.82 -0.40 -35.83
CA ALA A 597 -18.57 0.57 -35.04
C ALA A 597 -17.72 1.13 -33.89
N LEU A 598 -16.98 0.28 -33.19
CA LEU A 598 -16.04 0.70 -32.15
C LEU A 598 -14.92 1.60 -32.73
N LEU A 599 -14.40 1.30 -33.92
CA LEU A 599 -13.43 2.16 -34.62
C LEU A 599 -14.02 3.55 -34.91
N HIS A 600 -15.28 3.63 -35.35
CA HIS A 600 -15.95 4.92 -35.52
C HIS A 600 -16.08 5.68 -34.19
N SER A 601 -16.48 5.02 -33.11
CA SER A 601 -16.54 5.66 -31.79
C SER A 601 -15.18 6.17 -31.31
N VAL A 602 -14.09 5.43 -31.59
CA VAL A 602 -12.73 5.91 -31.30
C VAL A 602 -12.38 7.13 -32.17
N HIS A 603 -12.77 7.17 -33.45
CA HIS A 603 -12.59 8.35 -34.31
C HIS A 603 -13.41 9.55 -33.85
N ASP A 604 -14.61 9.32 -33.32
CA ASP A 604 -15.43 10.37 -32.70
C ASP A 604 -14.74 10.92 -31.44
N GLU A 605 -14.18 10.06 -30.61
CA GLU A 605 -13.43 10.45 -29.42
C GLU A 605 -12.12 11.19 -29.76
N ILE A 606 -11.45 10.87 -30.88
CA ILE A 606 -10.27 11.62 -31.37
C ILE A 606 -10.59 13.10 -31.66
N ARG A 607 -11.84 13.41 -31.99
CA ARG A 607 -12.28 14.80 -32.25
C ARG A 607 -12.45 15.59 -30.95
N ALA A 608 -12.59 14.92 -29.82
CA ALA A 608 -12.64 15.58 -28.53
C ALA A 608 -11.25 16.16 -28.21
N ASN A 609 -11.17 17.48 -28.08
CA ASN A 609 -9.93 18.19 -27.76
C ASN A 609 -9.39 17.72 -26.39
N ALA A 610 -8.17 17.18 -26.35
CA ALA A 610 -7.61 16.62 -25.14
C ALA A 610 -6.06 16.62 -25.15
N SER A 611 -5.48 16.14 -24.06
CA SER A 611 -4.04 16.07 -23.85
C SER A 611 -3.30 15.23 -24.91
N LYS A 612 -1.99 15.48 -25.06
CA LYS A 612 -1.11 14.67 -25.93
C LYS A 612 -1.18 13.17 -25.59
N LEU A 613 -1.39 12.83 -24.31
CA LEU A 613 -1.54 11.45 -23.85
C LEU A 613 -2.82 10.81 -24.41
N HIS A 614 -3.95 11.53 -24.34
CA HIS A 614 -5.22 11.08 -24.93
C HIS A 614 -5.12 10.86 -26.44
N SER A 615 -4.53 11.81 -27.18
CA SER A 615 -4.37 11.65 -28.62
C SER A 615 -3.53 10.43 -28.99
N ASN A 616 -2.48 10.14 -28.21
CA ASN A 616 -1.65 8.95 -28.39
C ASN A 616 -2.43 7.67 -28.06
N ALA A 617 -3.20 7.66 -26.96
CA ALA A 617 -4.08 6.56 -26.60
C ALA A 617 -5.08 6.24 -27.72
N CYS A 618 -5.77 7.26 -28.24
CA CYS A 618 -6.73 7.09 -29.32
C CYS A 618 -6.07 6.62 -30.62
N SER A 619 -4.92 7.18 -30.99
CA SER A 619 -4.15 6.74 -32.17
C SER A 619 -3.81 5.26 -32.10
N ARG A 620 -3.28 4.81 -30.95
CA ARG A 620 -2.92 3.41 -30.73
C ARG A 620 -4.13 2.49 -30.70
N SER A 621 -5.23 2.91 -30.07
CA SER A 621 -6.50 2.19 -30.05
C SER A 621 -7.09 2.02 -31.46
N SER A 622 -7.13 3.11 -32.24
CA SER A 622 -7.58 3.08 -33.64
C SER A 622 -6.74 2.11 -34.48
N LEU A 623 -5.41 2.18 -34.34
CA LEU A 623 -4.51 1.28 -35.06
C LEU A 623 -4.65 -0.19 -34.61
N PHE A 624 -4.95 -0.43 -33.33
CA PHE A 624 -5.20 -1.75 -32.80
C PHE A 624 -6.49 -2.36 -33.39
N LEU A 625 -7.59 -1.62 -33.43
CA LEU A 625 -8.85 -2.06 -34.04
C LEU A 625 -8.69 -2.32 -35.53
N ALA A 626 -7.95 -1.46 -36.24
CA ALA A 626 -7.58 -1.68 -37.64
C ALA A 626 -6.84 -3.01 -37.86
N LYS A 627 -5.91 -3.36 -36.97
CA LYS A 627 -5.20 -4.66 -37.02
C LYS A 627 -6.15 -5.83 -36.81
N ILE A 628 -7.10 -5.72 -35.88
CA ILE A 628 -8.11 -6.76 -35.64
C ILE A 628 -8.94 -6.99 -36.89
N LEU A 629 -9.53 -5.92 -37.47
CA LEU A 629 -10.37 -6.00 -38.67
C LEU A 629 -9.65 -6.64 -39.86
N VAL A 630 -8.40 -6.24 -40.12
CA VAL A 630 -7.61 -6.79 -41.23
C VAL A 630 -7.14 -8.22 -40.95
N ASN A 631 -6.96 -8.59 -39.68
CA ASN A 631 -6.66 -9.96 -39.29
C ASN A 631 -7.88 -10.90 -39.40
N LEU A 632 -9.10 -10.37 -39.26
CA LEU A 632 -10.35 -11.11 -39.49
C LEU A 632 -10.56 -11.42 -40.98
N ASP A 633 -10.53 -10.40 -41.84
CA ASP A 633 -10.50 -10.56 -43.31
C ASP A 633 -9.70 -9.38 -43.92
N PRO A 634 -8.65 -9.64 -44.73
CA PRO A 634 -7.91 -8.60 -45.43
C PRO A 634 -8.77 -7.62 -46.24
N LYS A 635 -9.99 -7.99 -46.64
CA LYS A 635 -10.93 -7.10 -47.34
C LYS A 635 -11.35 -5.88 -46.51
N HIS A 636 -11.40 -6.01 -45.19
CA HIS A 636 -11.75 -4.90 -44.30
C HIS A 636 -10.72 -3.77 -44.28
N TYR A 637 -9.55 -3.97 -44.91
CA TYR A 637 -8.59 -2.89 -45.13
C TYR A 637 -9.23 -1.70 -45.86
N SER A 638 -10.12 -1.95 -46.83
CA SER A 638 -10.81 -0.86 -47.55
C SER A 638 -11.67 -0.03 -46.61
N ASP A 639 -12.47 -0.69 -45.78
CA ASP A 639 -13.37 -0.03 -44.84
C ASP A 639 -12.58 0.82 -43.83
N VAL A 640 -11.49 0.26 -43.28
CA VAL A 640 -10.60 0.98 -42.36
C VAL A 640 -9.92 2.16 -43.05
N ALA A 641 -9.44 1.99 -44.29
CA ALA A 641 -8.83 3.07 -45.05
C ALA A 641 -9.81 4.21 -45.32
N ASP A 642 -11.09 3.90 -45.54
CA ASP A 642 -12.15 4.91 -45.70
C ASP A 642 -12.39 5.69 -44.39
N CYS A 643 -12.39 5.03 -43.23
CA CYS A 643 -12.47 5.71 -41.92
C CYS A 643 -11.33 6.72 -41.74
N TYR A 644 -10.07 6.29 -41.93
CA TYR A 644 -8.91 7.18 -41.81
C TYR A 644 -8.91 8.30 -42.85
N SER A 645 -9.35 8.02 -44.08
CA SER A 645 -9.48 9.02 -45.15
C SER A 645 -10.50 10.09 -44.80
N ASN A 646 -11.64 9.72 -44.21
CA ASN A 646 -12.64 10.67 -43.76
C ASN A 646 -12.11 11.54 -42.62
N LEU A 647 -11.44 10.94 -41.62
CA LEU A 647 -10.80 11.68 -40.54
C LEU A 647 -9.72 12.65 -41.07
N GLN A 648 -8.96 12.26 -42.08
CA GLN A 648 -7.94 13.12 -42.70
C GLN A 648 -8.54 14.28 -43.50
N LYS A 649 -9.65 14.05 -44.21
CA LYS A 649 -10.37 15.11 -44.92
C LYS A 649 -10.89 16.17 -43.95
N GLU A 650 -11.44 15.75 -42.82
CA GLU A 650 -11.91 16.65 -41.77
C GLU A 650 -10.76 17.46 -41.16
N TRP A 651 -9.66 16.78 -40.79
CA TRP A 651 -8.45 17.43 -40.29
C TRP A 651 -7.89 18.47 -41.27
N TYR A 652 -7.87 18.17 -42.56
CA TYR A 652 -7.37 19.11 -43.57
C TYR A 652 -8.35 20.27 -43.83
N ALA A 653 -9.65 20.03 -43.74
CA ALA A 653 -10.68 21.02 -44.01
C ALA A 653 -10.81 22.07 -42.90
N ASP A 654 -10.52 21.70 -41.66
CA ASP A 654 -10.57 22.61 -40.51
C ASP A 654 -9.16 23.02 -40.03
N PRO A 655 -8.73 24.27 -40.28
CA PRO A 655 -7.45 24.79 -39.79
C PRO A 655 -7.31 24.81 -38.25
N LYS A 656 -8.42 24.70 -37.50
CA LYS A 656 -8.45 24.64 -36.04
C LYS A 656 -8.64 23.22 -35.50
N SER A 657 -8.56 22.20 -36.38
CA SER A 657 -8.71 20.80 -35.99
C SER A 657 -7.70 20.43 -34.90
N GLN A 658 -8.20 19.77 -33.84
CA GLN A 658 -7.38 19.27 -32.74
C GLN A 658 -6.86 17.84 -32.99
N ILE A 659 -7.13 17.28 -34.17
CA ILE A 659 -6.68 15.95 -34.56
C ILE A 659 -5.15 15.99 -34.75
N GLN A 660 -4.43 15.17 -33.97
CA GLN A 660 -2.97 15.11 -34.03
C GLN A 660 -2.49 14.41 -35.32
N PRO A 661 -1.57 15.00 -36.11
CA PRO A 661 -1.09 14.40 -37.36
C PRO A 661 -0.42 13.03 -37.20
N SER A 662 0.07 12.71 -36.00
CA SER A 662 0.72 11.44 -35.69
C SER A 662 -0.16 10.23 -36.04
N ILE A 663 -1.49 10.34 -35.91
CA ILE A 663 -2.43 9.26 -36.22
C ILE A 663 -2.34 8.79 -37.67
N PHE A 664 -2.19 9.73 -38.60
CA PHE A 664 -2.06 9.42 -40.02
C PHE A 664 -0.69 8.83 -40.33
N THR A 665 0.36 9.30 -39.66
CA THR A 665 1.72 8.76 -39.84
C THR A 665 1.83 7.32 -39.33
N GLU A 666 1.21 7.01 -38.19
CA GLU A 666 1.18 5.66 -37.61
C GLU A 666 0.39 4.69 -38.50
N TRP A 667 -0.81 5.09 -38.94
CA TRP A 667 -1.61 4.34 -39.90
C TRP A 667 -0.86 4.05 -41.19
N THR A 668 -0.27 5.08 -41.80
CA THR A 668 0.46 4.95 -43.06
C THR A 668 1.67 4.02 -42.90
N SER A 669 2.43 4.19 -41.81
CA SER A 669 3.60 3.36 -41.51
C SER A 669 3.22 1.89 -41.34
N TRP A 670 2.12 1.62 -40.64
CA TRP A 670 1.59 0.27 -40.50
C TRP A 670 1.13 -0.30 -41.86
N SER A 671 0.35 0.45 -42.64
CA SER A 671 -0.14 0.02 -43.95
C SER A 671 0.98 -0.32 -44.93
N ILE A 672 2.08 0.45 -44.92
CA ILE A 672 3.30 0.14 -45.70
C ILE A 672 3.92 -1.19 -45.25
N THR A 673 3.98 -1.42 -43.94
CA THR A 673 4.57 -2.63 -43.36
C THR A 673 3.72 -3.86 -43.67
N THR A 674 2.40 -3.78 -43.51
CA THR A 674 1.45 -4.87 -43.80
C THR A 674 1.48 -5.25 -45.28
N LYS A 675 1.58 -4.28 -46.19
CA LYS A 675 1.71 -4.54 -47.63
C LYS A 675 2.97 -5.34 -47.99
N LYS A 676 4.09 -5.13 -47.26
CA LYS A 676 5.35 -5.87 -47.47
C LYS A 676 5.31 -7.32 -46.97
N HIS A 677 4.31 -7.68 -46.15
CA HIS A 677 4.16 -9.04 -45.63
C HIS A 677 3.10 -9.86 -46.37
N ASN A 678 2.16 -9.20 -47.07
CA ASN A 678 1.13 -9.84 -47.89
C ASN A 678 1.52 -10.05 -49.37
N ASN A 679 2.66 -9.47 -49.79
CA ASN A 679 3.32 -9.72 -51.08
C ASN A 679 4.60 -10.52 -50.84
#